data_AF-A0AA39QQ88-F1
#
_entry.id   AF-A0AA39QQ88-F1
#
_cell.length_a   1.000
_cell.length_b   1.000
_cell.length_c   1.000
_cell.angle_alpha   90.00
_cell.angle_beta   90.00
_cell.angle_gamma   90.00
#
_symmetry.space_group_name_H-M   'P 1'
#
loop_
_entity.id
_entity.type
_entity.pdbx_description
1 polymer ?
#
loop_
_entity_poly.entity_id
_entity_poly.type
_entity_poly.pdbx_seq_one_letter_code
_entity_poly.pdbx_strand_id
1 'polypeptide(L)'
;MLFSLIFASLLSSVLVCSAADAVSQAALASSASASSVTTPAISATTSSSQPTATSTQVINLIRDRRLTSTISGLSGSNNGITGWLSSLDSDGKWPDVNYATGCAAQRANWPARDHWSPWQVLGTVEFQVSLSMLKMPVLESAILLGMRWWFDRDFTNPACLDNGGSASCPCNSTETLLWNTNWYSNVIGVPQLVVDACLIMGTDILLEADENHCMLMSTRSYGAFARHASYMTGANILDVAKIGIDAGLLSSNESFVADAYSKIHQELSIKDGIMADGIRSDGSFGTEACSITAITVPSTPTMSWTSSLQQQGTEFSADSASKTALANLFDGDKWMIVYNAINGVLHWDFPRFISFPVIDGQATADIGMNLTAVEELGNEWMSSTLTEFGASLKGDNLTHANAGNLIGNRMFYANDYMVHRGKEYVTTLKMFSSRTKNTECTNSENVSSEMLVMLHMDDSSVVYSTSHSDSILSDGVLYTYLDGNEYEDIAAAWDWNLIPGITVDYNATLLSCSSSQFTGLQAFVGGVSDGQVGVAVMRYLNPATLSLSWQKVWFFLEDDVQHVMVANISSKTNAPVYSVLDQKRYIGPLVVDEYETVGSMTGARSLWHGNVGYVLDSEESTSISYSVEEKRGNWSSIGISTQPPADVTLFTAWLQHDSLNTSSSYTAFPGTDVDTFRSKSRQFSLQSAQNDA
;
A
#
# COMPACT_ATOMS: atom_id res chain seq x y z
N MET A 1 -6.47 11.28 -13.62
CA MET A 1 -5.91 12.49 -12.97
C MET A 1 -6.95 13.13 -12.04
N LEU A 2 -7.35 12.40 -10.97
CA LEU A 2 -8.23 12.89 -9.89
C LEU A 2 -7.57 12.66 -8.51
N PHE A 3 -6.26 12.39 -8.50
CA PHE A 3 -5.68 11.42 -7.56
C PHE A 3 -5.07 12.00 -6.28
N SER A 4 -4.87 13.31 -6.13
CA SER A 4 -4.20 13.85 -4.92
C SER A 4 -5.09 13.99 -3.67
N LEU A 5 -6.41 13.78 -3.77
CA LEU A 5 -7.34 13.96 -2.63
C LEU A 5 -7.80 12.68 -1.95
N ILE A 6 -7.61 11.51 -2.58
CA ILE A 6 -8.14 10.24 -2.07
C ILE A 6 -7.11 9.49 -1.20
N PHE A 7 -5.83 9.89 -1.22
CA PHE A 7 -4.72 9.16 -0.59
C PHE A 7 -4.64 9.19 0.96
N ALA A 8 -5.70 9.59 1.65
CA ALA A 8 -5.78 9.58 3.11
C ALA A 8 -6.81 8.55 3.61
N SER A 9 -6.49 7.26 3.46
CA SER A 9 -7.24 6.10 3.98
C SER A 9 -6.31 5.02 4.57
N LEU A 10 -5.52 5.32 5.61
CA LEU A 10 -4.58 4.33 6.16
C LEU A 10 -4.49 4.29 7.70
N LEU A 11 -4.80 3.09 8.23
CA LEU A 11 -4.32 2.46 9.48
C LEU A 11 -5.27 2.55 10.69
N SER A 12 -5.69 1.39 11.20
CA SER A 12 -6.44 1.21 12.45
C SER A 12 -6.27 -0.23 12.96
N SER A 13 -5.30 -0.48 13.83
CA SER A 13 -5.32 -1.67 14.69
C SER A 13 -4.58 -1.46 16.02
N VAL A 14 -5.21 -1.90 17.11
CA VAL A 14 -4.72 -1.90 18.49
C VAL A 14 -4.55 -3.36 18.90
N LEU A 15 -3.35 -3.79 19.29
CA LEU A 15 -3.17 -4.96 20.15
C LEU A 15 -1.86 -4.87 20.94
N VAL A 16 -1.99 -5.01 22.27
CA VAL A 16 -0.92 -4.98 23.25
C VAL A 16 -0.36 -6.40 23.42
N CYS A 17 0.96 -6.56 23.34
CA CYS A 17 1.65 -7.72 23.90
C CYS A 17 2.90 -7.27 24.66
N SER A 18 2.84 -7.42 25.99
CA SER A 18 3.96 -7.19 26.90
C SER A 18 5.04 -8.25 26.69
N ALA A 19 6.23 -7.85 26.26
CA ALA A 19 7.41 -8.71 26.21
C ALA A 19 8.09 -8.76 27.60
N ALA A 20 8.35 -9.96 28.10
CA ALA A 20 9.17 -10.20 29.28
C ALA A 20 10.65 -10.30 28.84
N ASP A 21 11.48 -9.40 29.36
CA ASP A 21 12.92 -9.36 29.10
C ASP A 21 13.66 -10.51 29.77
N ALA A 22 14.45 -11.26 28.99
CA ALA A 22 15.65 -11.93 29.48
C ALA A 22 16.56 -12.34 28.31
N VAL A 23 17.54 -11.51 27.94
CA VAL A 23 18.73 -11.97 27.21
C VAL A 23 20.00 -11.32 27.74
N SER A 24 20.95 -12.17 28.09
CA SER A 24 22.32 -11.86 28.52
C SER A 24 23.18 -11.32 27.37
N GLN A 25 23.84 -10.20 27.60
CA GLN A 25 24.86 -9.65 26.69
C GLN A 25 26.21 -10.37 26.86
N ALA A 26 26.80 -10.80 25.74
CA ALA A 26 28.23 -11.08 25.63
C ALA A 26 28.82 -10.12 24.59
N ALA A 27 29.80 -9.32 25.02
CA ALA A 27 30.48 -8.32 24.22
C ALA A 27 31.63 -8.94 23.40
N LEU A 28 31.76 -8.53 22.14
CA LEU A 28 32.97 -8.72 21.33
C LEU A 28 33.50 -7.35 20.93
N ALA A 29 34.67 -7.01 21.49
CA ALA A 29 35.46 -5.85 21.12
C ALA A 29 36.32 -6.18 19.89
N SER A 30 36.42 -5.23 18.96
CA SER A 30 37.59 -5.17 18.08
C SER A 30 37.99 -3.72 17.84
N SER A 31 39.25 -3.46 18.15
CA SER A 31 39.99 -2.22 18.01
C SER A 31 40.69 -2.18 16.65
N ALA A 32 40.62 -1.08 15.93
CA ALA A 32 41.63 -0.74 14.93
C ALA A 32 41.83 0.78 14.84
N SER A 33 43.10 1.14 14.82
CA SER A 33 43.69 2.44 15.10
C SER A 33 43.70 3.42 13.93
N ALA A 34 43.69 4.71 14.29
CA ALA A 34 43.80 5.88 13.45
C ALA A 34 45.09 5.96 12.60
N SER A 35 45.01 6.68 11.48
CA SER A 35 46.14 7.36 10.85
C SER A 35 45.67 8.66 10.21
N SER A 36 46.19 9.77 10.74
CA SER A 36 45.95 11.15 10.33
C SER A 36 46.87 11.55 9.19
N VAL A 37 46.31 12.11 8.11
CA VAL A 37 47.07 12.84 7.08
C VAL A 37 46.51 14.25 6.97
N THR A 38 47.34 15.22 7.35
CA THR A 38 47.12 16.66 7.21
C THR A 38 47.48 17.15 5.81
N THR A 39 46.59 17.90 5.16
CA THR A 39 46.88 18.73 3.99
C THR A 39 46.39 20.18 4.21
N PRO A 40 47.01 21.18 3.57
CA PRO A 40 47.00 22.56 4.05
C PRO A 40 45.81 23.39 3.55
N ALA A 41 45.41 24.36 4.37
CA ALA A 41 44.33 25.30 4.15
C ALA A 41 44.57 26.20 2.92
N ILE A 42 43.57 26.26 2.04
CA ILE A 42 43.44 27.27 0.99
C ILE A 42 42.42 28.31 1.47
N SER A 43 42.82 29.58 1.42
CA SER A 43 42.08 30.75 1.88
C SER A 43 40.72 30.89 1.20
N ALA A 44 39.66 30.96 2.01
CA ALA A 44 38.30 31.25 1.56
C ALA A 44 38.19 32.71 1.11
N THR A 45 37.87 32.91 -0.17
CA THR A 45 37.32 34.17 -0.69
C THR A 45 35.95 34.42 -0.07
N THR A 46 35.77 35.61 0.47
CA THR A 46 34.56 36.15 1.08
C THR A 46 33.33 35.98 0.18
N SER A 47 32.42 35.08 0.55
CA SER A 47 31.06 35.06 0.02
C SER A 47 30.28 36.24 0.62
N SER A 48 29.74 37.09 -0.23
CA SER A 48 28.76 38.10 0.15
C SER A 48 27.60 37.45 0.92
N SER A 49 27.43 37.82 2.19
CA SER A 49 26.27 37.42 2.99
C SER A 49 25.00 37.95 2.33
N GLN A 50 24.22 37.08 1.70
CA GLN A 50 22.81 37.39 1.46
C GLN A 50 22.14 37.67 2.80
N PRO A 51 21.23 38.66 2.88
CA PRO A 51 20.49 38.92 4.11
C PRO A 51 19.69 37.66 4.47
N THR A 52 19.89 37.17 5.69
CA THR A 52 19.12 36.06 6.26
C THR A 52 17.64 36.47 6.24
N ALA A 53 16.80 35.68 5.56
CA ALA A 53 15.36 35.93 5.50
C ALA A 53 14.79 36.01 6.92
N THR A 54 13.82 36.90 7.15
CA THR A 54 13.08 36.90 8.42
C THR A 54 12.20 35.66 8.51
N SER A 55 11.87 35.19 9.72
CA SER A 55 11.06 33.99 9.86
C SER A 55 9.67 34.11 9.20
N THR A 56 9.07 35.30 9.19
CA THR A 56 7.85 35.59 8.43
C THR A 56 8.03 35.38 6.92
N GLN A 57 9.18 35.75 6.34
CA GLN A 57 9.46 35.51 4.92
C GLN A 57 9.59 34.02 4.61
N VAL A 58 10.19 33.26 5.53
CA VAL A 58 10.34 31.80 5.40
C VAL A 58 8.97 31.11 5.46
N ILE A 59 8.13 31.45 6.44
CA ILE A 59 6.78 30.86 6.57
C ILE A 59 5.90 31.18 5.36
N ASN A 60 5.95 32.42 4.85
CA ASN A 60 5.20 32.78 3.65
C ASN A 60 5.70 32.02 2.40
N LEU A 61 7.02 31.84 2.25
CA LEU A 61 7.57 31.05 1.15
C LEU A 61 7.08 29.59 1.19
N ILE A 62 7.06 28.96 2.38
CA ILE A 62 6.57 27.59 2.54
C ILE A 62 5.08 27.52 2.25
N ARG A 63 4.31 28.50 2.73
CA ARG A 63 2.87 28.62 2.45
C ARG A 63 2.60 28.72 0.95
N ASP A 64 3.33 29.56 0.22
CA ASP A 64 3.16 29.73 -1.23
C ASP A 64 3.47 28.44 -1.99
N ARG A 65 4.53 27.73 -1.60
CA ARG A 65 4.89 26.42 -2.18
C ARG A 65 3.84 25.35 -1.88
N ARG A 66 3.35 25.31 -0.63
CA ARG A 66 2.29 24.39 -0.19
C ARG A 66 1.01 24.63 -1.00
N LEU A 67 0.57 25.87 -1.13
CA LEU A 67 -0.59 26.25 -1.93
C LEU A 67 -0.43 25.90 -3.40
N THR A 68 0.72 26.23 -4.00
CA THR A 68 1.01 25.92 -5.41
C THR A 68 0.92 24.42 -5.68
N SER A 69 1.51 23.61 -4.80
CA SER A 69 1.46 22.15 -4.91
C SER A 69 0.03 21.62 -4.76
N THR A 70 -0.73 22.10 -3.77
CA THR A 70 -2.12 21.69 -3.56
C THR A 70 -3.00 22.07 -4.74
N ILE A 71 -2.92 23.32 -5.21
CA ILE A 71 -3.73 23.82 -6.33
C ILE A 71 -3.43 23.05 -7.62
N SER A 72 -2.15 22.77 -7.89
CA SER A 72 -1.75 22.01 -9.08
C SER A 72 -2.34 20.59 -9.07
N GLY A 73 -2.40 19.94 -7.90
CA GLY A 73 -3.04 18.63 -7.73
C GLY A 73 -4.56 18.64 -7.92
N LEU A 74 -5.21 19.78 -7.65
CA LEU A 74 -6.67 19.95 -7.73
C LEU A 74 -7.16 20.48 -9.09
N SER A 75 -6.32 21.18 -9.85
CA SER A 75 -6.73 21.87 -11.09
C SER A 75 -7.19 20.93 -12.22
N GLY A 76 -6.95 19.61 -12.10
CA GLY A 76 -7.46 18.59 -13.01
C GLY A 76 -8.93 18.18 -12.80
N SER A 77 -9.58 18.62 -11.71
CA SER A 77 -10.93 18.17 -11.31
C SER A 77 -12.05 19.18 -11.61
N ASN A 78 -11.87 20.08 -12.57
CA ASN A 78 -12.85 21.14 -12.91
C ASN A 78 -14.20 20.62 -13.48
N ASN A 79 -14.33 19.32 -13.70
CA ASN A 79 -15.53 18.66 -14.20
C ASN A 79 -16.56 18.46 -13.07
N GLY A 80 -17.08 19.55 -12.50
CA GLY A 80 -18.07 19.46 -11.42
C GLY A 80 -18.57 20.77 -10.85
N ILE A 81 -17.83 21.88 -11.02
CA ILE A 81 -18.10 23.17 -10.37
C ILE A 81 -19.54 23.66 -10.60
N THR A 82 -19.99 23.70 -11.86
CA THR A 82 -21.36 24.14 -12.18
C THR A 82 -22.40 23.19 -11.60
N GLY A 83 -22.12 21.88 -11.61
CA GLY A 83 -22.98 20.86 -11.02
C GLY A 83 -23.16 21.10 -9.52
N TRP A 84 -22.06 21.16 -8.77
CA TRP A 84 -22.06 21.40 -7.33
C TRP A 84 -22.75 22.70 -6.95
N LEU A 85 -22.47 23.82 -7.64
CA LEU A 85 -23.13 25.09 -7.36
C LEU A 85 -24.64 25.04 -7.65
N SER A 86 -25.07 24.28 -8.64
CA SER A 86 -26.49 24.16 -9.00
C SER A 86 -27.28 23.20 -8.11
N SER A 87 -26.62 22.21 -7.50
CA SER A 87 -27.24 21.18 -6.65
C SER A 87 -27.07 21.44 -5.15
N LEU A 88 -26.33 22.48 -4.76
CA LEU A 88 -26.15 22.87 -3.37
C LEU A 88 -27.48 23.34 -2.77
N ASP A 89 -27.89 22.73 -1.67
CA ASP A 89 -29.11 23.13 -0.96
C ASP A 89 -28.89 24.33 -0.03
N SER A 90 -29.97 24.80 0.60
CA SER A 90 -29.94 25.96 1.50
C SER A 90 -29.12 25.74 2.78
N ASP A 91 -28.83 24.50 3.14
CA ASP A 91 -28.04 24.13 4.31
C ASP A 91 -26.56 23.88 3.94
N GLY A 92 -26.19 24.04 2.67
CA GLY A 92 -24.83 23.81 2.19
C GLY A 92 -24.52 22.34 1.92
N LYS A 93 -25.54 21.50 1.70
CA LYS A 93 -25.37 20.06 1.46
C LYS A 93 -25.61 19.67 0.00
N TRP A 94 -25.10 18.50 -0.37
CA TRP A 94 -25.40 17.86 -1.64
C TRP A 94 -26.20 16.56 -1.47
N PRO A 95 -27.17 16.27 -2.35
CA PRO A 95 -28.06 15.11 -2.20
C PRO A 95 -27.37 13.76 -2.42
N ASP A 96 -26.22 13.74 -3.08
CA ASP A 96 -25.42 12.54 -3.37
C ASP A 96 -24.42 12.18 -2.27
N VAL A 97 -24.27 13.02 -1.24
CA VAL A 97 -23.40 12.74 -0.08
C VAL A 97 -24.18 12.04 1.03
N ASN A 98 -23.66 10.93 1.53
CA ASN A 98 -24.19 10.28 2.74
C ASN A 98 -23.60 10.92 4.01
N TYR A 99 -24.44 11.67 4.74
CA TYR A 99 -24.09 12.40 5.95
C TYR A 99 -24.26 11.60 7.26
N ALA A 100 -24.39 10.28 7.21
CA ALA A 100 -24.47 9.46 8.42
C ALA A 100 -23.19 9.65 9.27
N THR A 101 -23.37 9.93 10.57
CA THR A 101 -22.27 10.13 11.53
C THR A 101 -22.40 9.19 12.74
N GLY A 102 -21.38 9.19 13.60
CA GLY A 102 -21.33 8.35 14.80
C GLY A 102 -21.32 6.86 14.49
N CYS A 103 -22.10 6.08 15.24
CA CYS A 103 -22.13 4.62 15.09
C CYS A 103 -22.90 4.13 13.86
N ALA A 104 -23.73 4.98 13.26
CA ALA A 104 -24.42 4.67 12.00
C ALA A 104 -23.54 4.95 10.77
N ALA A 105 -22.42 5.65 10.95
CA ALA A 105 -21.50 5.95 9.87
C ALA A 105 -20.77 4.71 9.36
N GLN A 106 -20.51 4.69 8.06
CA GLN A 106 -19.54 3.78 7.48
C GLN A 106 -18.16 4.03 8.09
N ARG A 107 -17.50 2.98 8.59
CA ARG A 107 -16.29 3.09 9.41
C ARG A 107 -15.03 3.40 8.58
N ALA A 108 -14.86 2.74 7.42
CA ALA A 108 -13.85 3.06 6.41
C ALA A 108 -14.47 3.87 5.26
N ASN A 109 -13.65 4.61 4.51
CA ASN A 109 -14.09 5.43 3.37
C ASN A 109 -15.36 6.23 3.68
N TRP A 110 -15.35 6.92 4.83
CA TRP A 110 -16.54 7.56 5.40
C TRP A 110 -17.12 8.62 4.44
N PRO A 111 -18.31 8.39 3.84
CA PRO A 111 -18.82 9.26 2.77
C PRO A 111 -19.07 10.71 3.16
N ALA A 112 -19.25 10.99 4.45
CA ALA A 112 -19.38 12.35 4.96
C ALA A 112 -18.15 13.22 4.64
N ARG A 113 -16.97 12.59 4.46
CA ARG A 113 -15.73 13.26 4.06
C ARG A 113 -15.80 13.81 2.63
N ASP A 114 -16.60 13.19 1.76
CA ASP A 114 -16.75 13.62 0.36
C ASP A 114 -17.41 14.99 0.24
N HIS A 115 -18.04 15.47 1.30
CA HIS A 115 -18.52 16.85 1.37
C HIS A 115 -17.40 17.89 1.33
N TRP A 116 -16.18 17.56 1.76
CA TRP A 116 -15.07 18.53 1.82
C TRP A 116 -14.31 18.69 0.51
N SER A 117 -14.20 17.63 -0.29
CA SER A 117 -13.41 17.62 -1.53
C SER A 117 -13.86 18.70 -2.54
N PRO A 118 -15.17 18.90 -2.81
CA PRO A 118 -15.62 19.98 -3.67
C PRO A 118 -15.22 21.39 -3.17
N TRP A 119 -15.21 21.61 -1.86
CA TRP A 119 -14.85 22.92 -1.28
C TRP A 119 -13.39 23.28 -1.50
N GLN A 120 -12.49 22.29 -1.49
CA GLN A 120 -11.09 22.51 -1.82
C GLN A 120 -10.95 22.92 -3.30
N VAL A 121 -11.64 22.23 -4.22
CA VAL A 121 -11.63 22.57 -5.66
C VAL A 121 -12.19 23.97 -5.89
N LEU A 122 -13.36 24.28 -5.32
CA LEU A 122 -13.98 25.60 -5.43
C LEU A 122 -13.08 26.70 -4.82
N GLY A 123 -12.44 26.42 -3.69
CA GLY A 123 -11.45 27.30 -3.08
C GLY A 123 -10.26 27.58 -3.99
N THR A 124 -9.76 26.58 -4.73
CA THR A 124 -8.66 26.82 -5.70
C THR A 124 -9.06 27.76 -6.83
N VAL A 125 -10.31 27.67 -7.29
CA VAL A 125 -10.84 28.57 -8.32
C VAL A 125 -10.91 29.98 -7.75
N GLU A 126 -11.45 30.17 -6.55
CA GLU A 126 -11.50 31.48 -5.90
C GLU A 126 -10.08 32.05 -5.68
N PHE A 127 -9.13 31.22 -5.26
CA PHE A 127 -7.74 31.63 -5.13
C PHE A 127 -7.16 32.10 -6.47
N GLN A 128 -7.32 31.32 -7.55
CA GLN A 128 -6.84 31.69 -8.89
C GLN A 128 -7.51 32.97 -9.42
N VAL A 129 -8.81 33.15 -9.16
CA VAL A 129 -9.54 34.36 -9.55
C VAL A 129 -9.10 35.57 -8.70
N SER A 130 -8.81 35.39 -7.42
CA SER A 130 -8.31 36.45 -6.54
C SER A 130 -6.90 36.93 -6.89
N LEU A 131 -6.04 36.07 -7.48
CA LEU A 131 -4.78 36.49 -8.10
C LEU A 131 -4.98 37.50 -9.25
N SER A 132 -6.16 37.53 -9.86
CA SER A 132 -6.56 38.54 -10.86
C SER A 132 -7.27 39.77 -10.28
N MET A 133 -7.25 39.92 -8.94
CA MET A 133 -7.97 40.95 -8.16
C MET A 133 -9.50 40.94 -8.36
N LEU A 134 -10.05 39.82 -8.78
CA LEU A 134 -11.50 39.57 -8.84
C LEU A 134 -11.87 38.66 -7.67
N LYS A 135 -13.03 38.89 -7.05
CA LYS A 135 -13.64 37.95 -6.10
C LYS A 135 -14.94 37.44 -6.70
N MET A 136 -15.32 36.20 -6.42
CA MET A 136 -16.67 35.69 -6.74
C MET A 136 -17.48 35.52 -5.45
N PRO A 137 -18.23 36.54 -5.00
CA PRO A 137 -18.96 36.49 -3.72
C PRO A 137 -19.92 35.30 -3.59
N VAL A 138 -20.47 34.83 -4.72
CA VAL A 138 -21.34 33.65 -4.77
C VAL A 138 -20.57 32.37 -4.42
N LEU A 139 -19.33 32.25 -4.90
CA LEU A 139 -18.46 31.11 -4.65
C LEU A 139 -17.98 31.11 -3.19
N GLU A 140 -17.51 32.25 -2.70
CA GLU A 140 -17.14 32.46 -1.30
C GLU A 140 -18.29 32.09 -0.35
N SER A 141 -19.49 32.61 -0.62
CA SER A 141 -20.68 32.33 0.21
C SER A 141 -21.07 30.85 0.20
N ALA A 142 -20.97 30.18 -0.96
CA ALA A 142 -21.27 28.75 -1.07
C ALA A 142 -20.27 27.89 -0.30
N ILE A 143 -18.97 28.18 -0.41
CA ILE A 143 -17.92 27.47 0.34
C ILE A 143 -18.13 27.61 1.85
N LEU A 144 -18.31 28.85 2.32
CA LEU A 144 -18.51 29.10 3.75
C LEU A 144 -19.80 28.46 4.28
N LEU A 145 -20.89 28.43 3.50
CA LEU A 145 -22.13 27.76 3.87
C LEU A 145 -21.90 26.26 4.10
N GLY A 146 -21.19 25.59 3.18
CA GLY A 146 -20.87 24.17 3.31
C GLY A 146 -19.94 23.85 4.48
N MET A 147 -18.86 24.63 4.65
CA MET A 147 -17.91 24.44 5.77
C MET A 147 -18.60 24.62 7.13
N ARG A 148 -19.43 25.66 7.27
CA ARG A 148 -20.14 25.97 8.52
C ARG A 148 -21.14 24.90 8.92
N TRP A 149 -21.74 24.20 7.95
CA TRP A 149 -22.63 23.08 8.26
C TRP A 149 -21.96 22.05 9.17
N TRP A 150 -20.67 21.77 8.93
CA TRP A 150 -19.87 20.89 9.76
C TRP A 150 -19.27 21.55 11.00
N PHE A 151 -18.85 22.81 10.92
CA PHE A 151 -18.35 23.54 12.08
C PHE A 151 -19.39 23.65 13.20
N ASP A 152 -20.65 23.93 12.85
CA ASP A 152 -21.78 23.97 13.78
C ASP A 152 -22.11 22.60 14.39
N ARG A 153 -21.55 21.52 13.82
CA ARG A 153 -21.76 20.13 14.20
C ARG A 153 -20.47 19.45 14.66
N ASP A 154 -19.44 20.21 14.97
CA ASP A 154 -18.21 19.63 15.53
C ASP A 154 -18.52 18.97 16.87
N PHE A 155 -17.94 17.80 17.10
CA PHE A 155 -18.17 17.07 18.34
C PHE A 155 -17.35 17.70 19.47
N THR A 156 -17.98 17.84 20.64
CA THR A 156 -17.35 18.47 21.82
C THR A 156 -16.80 17.46 22.81
N ASN A 157 -17.21 16.19 22.71
CA ASN A 157 -16.74 15.11 23.58
C ASN A 157 -15.38 14.56 23.07
N PRO A 158 -14.25 14.80 23.75
CA PRO A 158 -12.95 14.37 23.26
C PRO A 158 -12.82 12.84 23.19
N ALA A 159 -13.60 12.09 23.95
CA ALA A 159 -13.59 10.64 23.87
C ALA A 159 -14.03 10.12 22.49
N CYS A 160 -14.81 10.90 21.73
CA CYS A 160 -15.22 10.55 20.37
C CYS A 160 -14.07 10.62 19.36
N LEU A 161 -12.91 11.19 19.70
CA LEU A 161 -11.71 11.12 18.85
C LEU A 161 -11.27 9.67 18.66
N ASP A 162 -11.06 8.97 19.78
CA ASP A 162 -10.36 7.68 19.80
C ASP A 162 -11.28 6.50 20.18
N ASN A 163 -12.36 6.77 20.91
CA ASN A 163 -13.19 5.75 21.57
C ASN A 163 -14.68 5.84 21.17
N GLY A 164 -14.94 6.23 19.92
CA GLY A 164 -16.29 6.28 19.36
C GLY A 164 -17.05 4.96 19.52
N GLY A 165 -18.28 5.01 20.02
CA GLY A 165 -19.12 3.83 20.29
C GLY A 165 -18.89 3.16 21.65
N SER A 166 -17.88 3.60 22.42
CA SER A 166 -17.68 3.15 23.80
C SER A 166 -18.65 3.85 24.77
N ALA A 167 -18.64 3.43 26.05
CA ALA A 167 -19.37 4.15 27.11
C ALA A 167 -18.95 5.63 27.26
N SER A 168 -17.72 5.98 26.85
CA SER A 168 -17.21 7.35 26.91
C SER A 168 -17.62 8.21 25.71
N CYS A 169 -18.00 7.60 24.59
CA CYS A 169 -18.63 8.25 23.43
C CYS A 169 -19.77 7.36 22.90
N PRO A 170 -20.94 7.35 23.57
CA PRO A 170 -22.01 6.40 23.29
C PRO A 170 -22.77 6.70 21.99
N CYS A 171 -23.32 5.65 21.38
CA CYS A 171 -24.13 5.73 20.15
C CYS A 171 -25.54 6.31 20.35
N ASN A 172 -25.87 6.85 21.52
CA ASN A 172 -27.23 7.27 21.88
C ASN A 172 -27.50 8.77 21.66
N SER A 173 -26.54 9.48 21.06
CA SER A 173 -26.75 10.88 20.66
C SER A 173 -27.79 10.96 19.56
N THR A 174 -28.80 11.81 19.74
CA THR A 174 -29.74 12.20 18.69
C THR A 174 -29.21 13.33 17.81
N GLU A 175 -28.07 13.92 18.17
CA GLU A 175 -27.40 14.99 17.41
C GLU A 175 -26.51 14.42 16.31
N THR A 176 -26.58 15.01 15.11
CA THR A 176 -25.68 14.71 14.00
C THR A 176 -24.37 15.48 14.18
N LEU A 177 -23.44 14.90 14.95
CA LEU A 177 -22.11 15.48 15.18
C LEU A 177 -21.05 14.80 14.31
N LEU A 178 -20.02 15.55 13.90
CA LEU A 178 -18.97 15.13 12.97
C LEU A 178 -17.93 14.18 13.60
N TRP A 179 -18.34 12.98 13.96
CA TRP A 179 -17.42 11.93 14.42
C TRP A 179 -17.77 10.57 13.82
N ASN A 180 -16.82 9.65 13.90
CA ASN A 180 -16.92 8.28 13.40
C ASN A 180 -16.36 7.30 14.46
N THR A 181 -16.79 6.03 14.43
CA THR A 181 -16.20 4.98 15.29
C THR A 181 -14.76 4.61 14.89
N ASN A 182 -14.31 5.04 13.71
CA ASN A 182 -12.91 5.00 13.29
C ASN A 182 -12.18 6.27 13.73
N TRP A 183 -11.19 6.12 14.62
CA TRP A 183 -10.37 7.25 15.08
C TRP A 183 -9.68 7.96 13.92
N TYR A 184 -9.29 7.21 12.88
CA TYR A 184 -8.60 7.76 11.71
C TYR A 184 -9.38 8.91 11.08
N SER A 185 -10.70 8.74 10.89
CA SER A 185 -11.58 9.79 10.34
C SER A 185 -11.57 11.05 11.21
N ASN A 186 -11.50 10.90 12.53
CA ASN A 186 -11.62 12.01 13.48
C ASN A 186 -10.29 12.74 13.69
N VAL A 187 -9.17 12.04 13.56
CA VAL A 187 -7.82 12.54 13.87
C VAL A 187 -7.05 12.93 12.62
N ILE A 188 -7.14 12.14 11.54
CA ILE A 188 -6.40 12.40 10.30
C ILE A 188 -7.39 12.84 9.22
N GLY A 189 -8.39 12.01 8.98
CA GLY A 189 -9.14 12.07 7.76
C GLY A 189 -9.91 13.37 7.52
N VAL A 190 -10.80 13.73 8.44
CA VAL A 190 -11.53 14.99 8.37
C VAL A 190 -10.60 16.18 8.62
N PRO A 191 -9.76 16.22 9.68
CA PRO A 191 -8.94 17.39 9.96
C PRO A 191 -8.00 17.79 8.81
N GLN A 192 -7.45 16.83 8.07
CA GLN A 192 -6.66 17.11 6.86
C GLN A 192 -7.45 17.87 5.80
N LEU A 193 -8.67 17.42 5.51
CA LEU A 193 -9.53 18.07 4.52
C LEU A 193 -9.94 19.48 4.96
N VAL A 194 -10.25 19.64 6.26
CA VAL A 194 -10.59 20.93 6.85
C VAL A 194 -9.44 21.91 6.74
N VAL A 195 -8.25 21.55 7.23
CA VAL A 195 -7.12 22.49 7.25
C VAL A 195 -6.63 22.82 5.85
N ASP A 196 -6.68 21.88 4.90
CA ASP A 196 -6.36 22.14 3.50
C ASP A 196 -7.36 23.14 2.88
N ALA A 197 -8.66 22.98 3.12
CA ALA A 197 -9.68 23.92 2.65
C ALA A 197 -9.47 25.31 3.27
N CYS A 198 -9.22 25.39 4.58
CA CYS A 198 -8.98 26.65 5.27
C CYS A 198 -7.69 27.34 4.81
N LEU A 199 -6.63 26.59 4.55
CA LEU A 199 -5.37 27.13 4.04
C LEU A 199 -5.52 27.74 2.64
N ILE A 200 -6.27 27.08 1.76
CA ILE A 200 -6.59 27.56 0.40
C ILE A 200 -7.41 28.86 0.46
N MET A 201 -8.44 28.90 1.32
CA MET A 201 -9.27 30.09 1.50
C MET A 201 -8.50 31.26 2.11
N GLY A 202 -7.60 30.95 3.05
CA GLY A 202 -6.78 31.93 3.74
C GLY A 202 -7.57 32.86 4.66
N THR A 203 -6.83 33.65 5.45
CA THR A 203 -7.36 34.58 6.46
C THR A 203 -8.03 35.82 5.86
N ASP A 204 -7.88 36.06 4.55
CA ASP A 204 -8.53 37.18 3.85
C ASP A 204 -9.99 36.88 3.46
N ILE A 205 -10.40 35.61 3.54
CA ILE A 205 -11.74 35.13 3.22
C ILE A 205 -12.42 34.56 4.47
N LEU A 206 -11.69 33.79 5.29
CA LEU A 206 -12.24 33.23 6.53
C LEU A 206 -12.58 34.33 7.53
N LEU A 207 -13.75 34.24 8.17
CA LEU A 207 -14.03 35.04 9.36
C LEU A 207 -13.28 34.45 10.56
N GLU A 208 -13.02 35.27 11.58
CA GLU A 208 -12.35 34.84 12.82
C GLU A 208 -13.02 33.61 13.46
N ALA A 209 -14.36 33.53 13.42
CA ALA A 209 -15.09 32.36 13.91
C ALA A 209 -14.78 31.08 13.10
N ASP A 210 -14.70 31.19 11.77
CA ASP A 210 -14.41 30.06 10.88
C ASP A 210 -12.94 29.61 11.06
N GLU A 211 -12.01 30.57 11.15
CA GLU A 211 -10.60 30.30 11.44
C GLU A 211 -10.43 29.57 12.78
N ASN A 212 -11.16 29.97 13.82
CA ASN A 212 -11.15 29.29 15.11
C ASN A 212 -11.61 27.83 15.01
N HIS A 213 -12.61 27.50 14.17
CA HIS A 213 -12.99 26.11 13.92
C HIS A 213 -11.91 25.34 13.17
N CYS A 214 -11.31 25.93 12.12
CA CYS A 214 -10.19 25.33 11.40
C CYS A 214 -9.03 24.99 12.36
N MET A 215 -8.67 25.94 13.23
CA MET A 215 -7.60 25.76 14.21
C MET A 215 -7.97 24.76 15.30
N LEU A 216 -9.22 24.77 15.79
CA LEU A 216 -9.67 23.80 16.79
C LEU A 216 -9.57 22.37 16.27
N MET A 217 -10.08 22.10 15.06
CA MET A 217 -10.09 20.75 14.50
C MET A 217 -8.67 20.25 14.19
N SER A 218 -7.81 21.10 13.62
CA SER A 218 -6.42 20.75 13.28
C SER A 218 -5.52 20.61 14.51
N THR A 219 -5.63 21.47 15.51
CA THR A 219 -4.86 21.34 16.75
C THR A 219 -5.33 20.16 17.62
N ARG A 220 -6.62 19.80 17.57
CA ARG A 220 -7.16 18.59 18.21
C ARG A 220 -6.56 17.31 17.61
N SER A 221 -6.40 17.28 16.28
CA SER A 221 -5.65 16.26 15.56
C SER A 221 -4.20 16.20 16.04
N TYR A 222 -3.47 17.32 15.94
CA TYR A 222 -2.06 17.39 16.33
C TYR A 222 -1.80 17.00 17.79
N GLY A 223 -2.77 17.28 18.68
CA GLY A 223 -2.72 16.86 20.07
C GLY A 223 -2.60 15.34 20.29
N ALA A 224 -2.78 14.50 19.26
CA ALA A 224 -2.53 13.06 19.33
C ALA A 224 -1.08 12.73 19.73
N PHE A 225 -0.11 13.56 19.32
CA PHE A 225 1.28 13.43 19.76
C PHE A 225 1.43 13.57 21.27
N ALA A 226 0.77 14.57 21.86
CA ALA A 226 0.81 14.83 23.30
C ALA A 226 0.04 13.77 24.12
N ARG A 227 -0.97 13.13 23.52
CA ARG A 227 -1.72 12.03 24.14
C ARG A 227 -0.99 10.69 24.08
N HIS A 228 0.13 10.60 23.35
CA HIS A 228 0.86 9.35 23.08
C HIS A 228 -0.07 8.25 22.56
N ALA A 229 -0.96 8.62 21.62
CA ALA A 229 -1.92 7.67 21.09
C ALA A 229 -1.19 6.50 20.39
N SER A 230 -1.65 5.27 20.63
CA SER A 230 -0.93 4.05 20.23
C SER A 230 -0.78 3.87 18.73
N TYR A 231 -1.62 4.55 17.94
CA TYR A 231 -1.59 4.53 16.49
C TYR A 231 -0.59 5.55 15.87
N MET A 232 0.11 6.35 16.68
CA MET A 232 1.04 7.36 16.20
C MET A 232 2.40 6.75 15.82
N THR A 233 2.42 6.03 14.69
CA THR A 233 3.62 5.42 14.09
C THR A 233 3.60 5.58 12.56
N GLY A 234 4.76 5.50 11.90
CA GLY A 234 4.83 5.44 10.44
C GLY A 234 4.08 6.57 9.73
N ALA A 235 3.25 6.20 8.75
CA ALA A 235 2.45 7.13 7.97
C ALA A 235 1.54 8.04 8.81
N ASN A 236 1.02 7.56 9.94
CA ASN A 236 0.14 8.36 10.81
C ASN A 236 0.88 9.56 11.42
N ILE A 237 2.18 9.41 11.72
CA ILE A 237 3.02 10.53 12.17
C ILE A 237 3.11 11.58 11.06
N LEU A 238 3.35 11.15 9.82
CA LEU A 238 3.49 12.04 8.66
C LEU A 238 2.18 12.80 8.38
N ASP A 239 1.03 12.11 8.42
CA ASP A 239 -0.29 12.69 8.17
C ASP A 239 -0.66 13.74 9.24
N VAL A 240 -0.48 13.42 10.52
CA VAL A 240 -0.75 14.37 11.62
C VAL A 240 0.26 15.52 11.62
N ALA A 241 1.53 15.27 11.29
CA ALA A 241 2.53 16.32 11.14
C ALA A 241 2.16 17.28 10.00
N LYS A 242 1.68 16.78 8.85
CA LYS A 242 1.15 17.62 7.76
C LYS A 242 0.01 18.52 8.24
N ILE A 243 -0.95 17.97 8.98
CA ILE A 243 -2.05 18.77 9.55
C ILE A 243 -1.48 19.90 10.44
N GLY A 244 -0.44 19.60 11.23
CA GLY A 244 0.27 20.59 12.04
C GLY A 244 1.00 21.65 11.21
N ILE A 245 1.66 21.27 10.11
CA ILE A 245 2.30 22.21 9.18
C ILE A 245 1.24 23.14 8.60
N ASP A 246 0.15 22.60 8.04
CA ASP A 246 -0.90 23.41 7.42
C ASP A 246 -1.57 24.36 8.43
N ALA A 247 -1.79 23.92 9.67
CA ALA A 247 -2.30 24.76 10.75
C ALA A 247 -1.31 25.86 11.17
N GLY A 248 -0.02 25.52 11.24
CA GLY A 248 1.05 26.48 11.50
C GLY A 248 1.19 27.52 10.39
N LEU A 249 1.05 27.12 9.13
CA LEU A 249 1.07 28.04 7.98
C LEU A 249 -0.17 28.94 7.93
N LEU A 250 -1.36 28.41 8.25
CA LEU A 250 -2.60 29.18 8.34
C LEU A 250 -2.49 30.28 9.40
N SER A 251 -2.00 29.91 10.59
CA SER A 251 -1.85 30.82 11.74
C SER A 251 -0.54 31.61 11.76
N SER A 252 0.33 31.45 10.76
CA SER A 252 1.68 32.02 10.72
C SER A 252 2.53 31.70 11.97
N ASN A 253 2.32 30.54 12.59
CA ASN A 253 3.00 30.09 13.79
C ASN A 253 4.26 29.26 13.45
N GLU A 254 5.39 29.94 13.41
CA GLU A 254 6.69 29.36 13.08
C GLU A 254 7.11 28.20 14.00
N SER A 255 6.94 28.35 15.32
CA SER A 255 7.32 27.30 16.27
C SER A 255 6.49 26.03 16.08
N PHE A 256 5.24 26.18 15.66
CA PHE A 256 4.38 25.03 15.36
C PHE A 256 4.82 24.33 14.07
N VAL A 257 5.13 25.09 13.01
CA VAL A 257 5.70 24.55 11.77
C VAL A 257 7.01 23.81 12.04
N ALA A 258 7.88 24.39 12.88
CA ALA A 258 9.16 23.80 13.27
C ALA A 258 9.00 22.45 13.98
N ASP A 259 8.10 22.36 14.97
CA ASP A 259 7.84 21.10 15.69
C ASP A 259 7.27 20.03 14.75
N ALA A 260 6.35 20.42 13.85
CA ALA A 260 5.72 19.50 12.91
C ALA A 260 6.74 18.93 11.90
N TYR A 261 7.62 19.75 11.33
CA TYR A 261 8.71 19.25 10.47
C TYR A 261 9.69 18.34 11.22
N SER A 262 9.98 18.65 12.50
CA SER A 262 10.81 17.78 13.34
C SER A 262 10.21 16.38 13.51
N LYS A 263 8.88 16.24 13.57
CA LYS A 263 8.22 14.92 13.59
C LYS A 263 8.45 14.15 12.30
N ILE A 264 8.36 14.82 11.15
CA ILE A 264 8.63 14.20 9.84
C ILE A 264 10.07 13.70 9.78
N HIS A 265 11.06 14.54 10.13
CA HIS A 265 12.48 14.16 10.05
C HIS A 265 12.81 12.99 10.98
N GLN A 266 12.21 12.91 12.17
CA GLN A 266 12.40 11.77 13.08
C GLN A 266 11.85 10.46 12.52
N GLU A 267 10.79 10.53 11.72
CA GLU A 267 10.20 9.36 11.05
C GLU A 267 10.99 8.94 9.82
N LEU A 268 11.63 9.90 9.13
CA LEU A 268 12.56 9.66 8.03
C LEU A 268 13.91 9.12 8.52
N SER A 269 13.89 7.96 9.18
CA SER A 269 15.10 7.29 9.66
C SER A 269 14.98 5.79 9.49
N ILE A 270 16.13 5.11 9.46
CA ILE A 270 16.17 3.65 9.38
C ILE A 270 15.71 3.04 10.71
N LYS A 271 14.71 2.15 10.64
CA LYS A 271 14.12 1.42 11.76
C LYS A 271 14.30 -0.08 11.52
N ASP A 272 15.44 -0.67 11.88
CA ASP A 272 15.71 -2.11 11.63
C ASP A 272 15.16 -3.06 12.71
N GLY A 273 14.33 -2.58 13.64
CA GLY A 273 13.71 -3.43 14.66
C GLY A 273 12.75 -4.48 14.07
N ILE A 274 12.73 -5.70 14.60
CA ILE A 274 11.73 -6.70 14.19
C ILE A 274 10.33 -6.14 14.45
N MET A 275 9.42 -6.26 13.48
CA MET A 275 8.05 -5.71 13.61
C MET A 275 7.99 -4.20 13.90
N ALA A 276 9.04 -3.45 13.56
CA ALA A 276 9.03 -1.99 13.63
C ALA A 276 8.30 -1.37 12.42
N ASP A 277 7.59 -0.28 12.68
CA ASP A 277 7.11 0.58 11.62
C ASP A 277 8.23 1.50 11.12
N GLY A 278 8.30 1.76 9.82
CA GLY A 278 9.25 2.70 9.22
C GLY A 278 10.16 2.10 8.14
N ILE A 279 11.09 2.93 7.66
CA ILE A 279 12.03 2.62 6.58
C ILE A 279 13.07 1.61 7.04
N ARG A 280 13.33 0.58 6.22
CA ARG A 280 14.30 -0.48 6.51
C ARG A 280 15.62 -0.27 5.76
N SER A 281 16.68 -0.84 6.29
CA SER A 281 18.01 -0.80 5.66
C SER A 281 18.06 -1.43 4.27
N ASP A 282 17.16 -2.37 3.97
CA ASP A 282 17.04 -3.01 2.64
C ASP A 282 16.19 -2.18 1.63
N GLY A 283 15.69 -1.02 2.06
CA GLY A 283 14.84 -0.13 1.27
C GLY A 283 13.36 -0.45 1.32
N SER A 284 12.93 -1.49 2.05
CA SER A 284 11.50 -1.76 2.27
C SER A 284 10.91 -0.86 3.36
N PHE A 285 9.58 -0.80 3.45
CA PHE A 285 8.85 -0.13 4.52
C PHE A 285 8.07 -1.14 5.37
N GLY A 286 8.11 -1.02 6.69
CA GLY A 286 7.27 -1.81 7.59
C GLY A 286 6.09 -1.00 8.13
N THR A 287 4.91 -1.61 8.24
CA THR A 287 3.81 -1.09 9.08
C THR A 287 3.06 -2.18 9.82
N GLU A 288 2.28 -1.76 10.84
CA GLU A 288 1.34 -2.60 11.61
C GLU A 288 1.99 -3.85 12.21
N ALA A 289 3.19 -3.67 12.78
CA ALA A 289 4.02 -4.78 13.25
C ALA A 289 4.43 -5.75 12.11
N CYS A 290 4.89 -5.18 10.99
CA CYS A 290 5.39 -5.87 9.78
C CYS A 290 4.36 -6.73 9.02
N SER A 291 3.20 -6.15 8.68
CA SER A 291 2.37 -6.75 7.63
C SER A 291 3.07 -6.62 6.27
N ILE A 292 3.18 -7.72 5.53
CA ILE A 292 3.78 -7.77 4.18
C ILE A 292 2.90 -7.05 3.15
N THR A 293 1.66 -6.75 3.50
CA THR A 293 0.76 -5.91 2.69
C THR A 293 1.15 -4.43 2.68
N ALA A 294 2.31 -4.04 3.20
CA ALA A 294 2.70 -2.63 3.34
C ALA A 294 4.16 -2.35 2.98
N ILE A 295 4.73 -3.16 2.08
CA ILE A 295 6.12 -2.99 1.62
C ILE A 295 6.32 -1.60 0.98
N THR A 296 5.23 -0.98 0.51
CA THR A 296 5.10 0.45 0.17
C THR A 296 3.80 0.98 0.74
N VAL A 297 3.87 1.89 1.70
CA VAL A 297 2.69 2.68 2.09
C VAL A 297 2.67 3.93 1.21
N PRO A 298 1.76 4.04 0.23
CA PRO A 298 1.85 5.07 -0.82
C PRO A 298 1.80 6.51 -0.30
N SER A 299 1.19 6.73 0.88
CA SER A 299 1.19 8.03 1.54
C SER A 299 2.57 8.42 2.08
N THR A 300 3.44 7.47 2.45
CA THR A 300 4.75 7.76 3.05
C THR A 300 5.72 8.37 2.04
N PRO A 301 5.98 7.79 0.84
CA PRO A 301 6.77 8.45 -0.19
C PRO A 301 6.15 9.79 -0.59
N THR A 302 4.82 9.81 -0.80
CA THR A 302 4.08 10.99 -1.28
C THR A 302 4.17 12.19 -0.34
N MET A 303 4.00 11.95 0.96
CA MET A 303 4.11 12.98 1.99
C MET A 303 5.55 13.42 2.23
N SER A 304 6.50 12.51 2.10
CA SER A 304 7.91 12.78 2.36
C SER A 304 8.55 13.64 1.27
N TRP A 305 8.23 13.42 -0.01
CA TRP A 305 8.77 14.26 -1.08
C TRP A 305 8.09 15.63 -1.14
N THR A 306 6.76 15.70 -0.97
CA THR A 306 6.01 16.96 -1.02
C THR A 306 6.44 17.92 0.08
N SER A 307 6.53 17.45 1.33
CA SER A 307 7.01 18.23 2.47
C SER A 307 8.46 18.67 2.29
N SER A 308 9.31 17.77 1.76
CA SER A 308 10.72 18.05 1.48
C SER A 308 10.95 19.14 0.46
N LEU A 309 10.18 19.18 -0.63
CA LEU A 309 10.23 20.25 -1.61
C LEU A 309 9.79 21.60 -1.03
N GLN A 310 8.75 21.60 -0.19
CA GLN A 310 8.19 22.83 0.38
C GLN A 310 9.19 23.55 1.29
N GLN A 311 9.88 22.81 2.16
CA GLN A 311 10.86 23.34 3.11
C GLN A 311 12.24 23.63 2.50
N GLN A 312 12.51 23.21 1.25
CA GLN A 312 13.85 23.24 0.68
C GLN A 312 14.48 24.65 0.68
N GLY A 313 15.73 24.74 1.15
CA GLY A 313 16.46 26.01 1.24
C GLY A 313 16.03 26.90 2.42
N THR A 314 15.18 26.38 3.31
CA THR A 314 14.83 27.01 4.60
C THR A 314 15.52 26.30 5.76
N GLU A 315 15.44 26.88 6.96
CA GLU A 315 15.95 26.26 8.18
C GLU A 315 15.24 24.95 8.56
N PHE A 316 14.07 24.66 7.97
CA PHE A 316 13.35 23.42 8.17
C PHE A 316 13.79 22.30 7.21
N SER A 317 14.81 22.52 6.38
CA SER A 317 15.29 21.51 5.43
C SER A 317 15.74 20.23 6.13
N ALA A 318 15.35 19.08 5.57
CA ALA A 318 15.77 17.76 6.04
C ALA A 318 17.30 17.64 6.13
N ASP A 319 17.77 16.96 7.18
CA ASP A 319 19.18 16.67 7.37
C ASP A 319 19.67 15.55 6.43
N SER A 320 20.98 15.29 6.42
CA SER A 320 21.56 14.27 5.54
C SER A 320 21.05 12.86 5.84
N ALA A 321 20.80 12.53 7.11
CA ALA A 321 20.31 11.22 7.50
C ALA A 321 18.90 10.96 6.96
N SER A 322 18.02 11.96 7.08
CA SER A 322 16.65 11.92 6.56
C SER A 322 16.63 11.82 5.04
N LYS A 323 17.49 12.58 4.36
CA LYS A 323 17.64 12.52 2.90
C LYS A 323 18.09 11.14 2.43
N THR A 324 19.08 10.54 3.10
CA THR A 324 19.57 9.20 2.77
C THR A 324 18.51 8.13 3.06
N ALA A 325 17.82 8.20 4.19
CA ALA A 325 16.75 7.24 4.51
C ALA A 325 15.63 7.29 3.46
N LEU A 326 15.22 8.49 3.05
CA LEU A 326 14.20 8.65 2.01
C LEU A 326 14.69 8.14 0.65
N ALA A 327 15.93 8.44 0.26
CA ALA A 327 16.49 7.92 -0.99
C ALA A 327 16.53 6.38 -0.98
N ASN A 328 16.90 5.75 0.14
CA ASN A 328 16.91 4.29 0.28
C ASN A 328 15.51 3.68 0.14
N LEU A 329 14.47 4.35 0.67
CA LEU A 329 13.08 3.92 0.48
C LEU A 329 12.72 3.93 -1.01
N PHE A 330 12.98 5.03 -1.72
CA PHE A 330 12.67 5.15 -3.15
C PHE A 330 13.44 4.14 -4.01
N ASP A 331 14.70 3.84 -3.66
CA ASP A 331 15.48 2.79 -4.30
C ASP A 331 14.80 1.41 -4.17
N GLY A 332 14.26 1.10 -2.99
CA GLY A 332 13.50 -0.13 -2.74
C GLY A 332 12.15 -0.15 -3.47
N ASP A 333 11.35 0.90 -3.26
CA ASP A 333 10.01 1.08 -3.83
C ASP A 333 9.98 0.86 -5.34
N LYS A 334 11.02 1.32 -6.06
CA LYS A 334 11.12 1.17 -7.52
C LYS A 334 10.98 -0.30 -7.97
N TRP A 335 11.45 -1.25 -7.16
CA TRP A 335 11.37 -2.68 -7.49
C TRP A 335 9.94 -3.22 -7.36
N MET A 336 9.10 -2.62 -6.54
CA MET A 336 7.72 -3.06 -6.25
C MET A 336 6.66 -2.48 -7.19
N ILE A 337 7.08 -1.62 -8.14
CA ILE A 337 6.17 -0.94 -9.07
C ILE A 337 6.00 -1.75 -10.36
N VAL A 338 4.76 -2.10 -10.69
CA VAL A 338 4.39 -2.80 -11.92
C VAL A 338 3.70 -1.83 -12.87
N TYR A 339 4.02 -1.87 -14.17
CA TYR A 339 3.32 -1.09 -15.19
C TYR A 339 2.19 -1.90 -15.83
N ASN A 340 1.00 -1.33 -15.94
CA ASN A 340 -0.08 -1.89 -16.72
C ASN A 340 0.00 -1.37 -18.16
N ALA A 341 0.45 -2.24 -19.06
CA ALA A 341 0.66 -1.93 -20.48
C ALA A 341 -0.63 -1.68 -21.26
N ILE A 342 -1.79 -2.03 -20.69
CA ILE A 342 -3.10 -1.84 -21.35
C ILE A 342 -3.60 -0.40 -21.18
N ASN A 343 -3.42 0.19 -19.99
CA ASN A 343 -3.96 1.51 -19.65
C ASN A 343 -2.87 2.57 -19.41
N GLY A 344 -1.61 2.15 -19.31
CA GLY A 344 -0.45 3.01 -19.10
C GLY A 344 -0.25 3.50 -17.67
N VAL A 345 -0.75 2.76 -16.67
CA VAL A 345 -0.71 3.12 -15.26
C VAL A 345 0.36 2.33 -14.51
N LEU A 346 1.07 2.98 -13.60
CA LEU A 346 1.97 2.33 -12.66
C LEU A 346 1.20 1.97 -11.39
N HIS A 347 1.31 0.73 -10.95
CA HIS A 347 0.67 0.19 -9.74
C HIS A 347 1.71 -0.30 -8.74
N TRP A 348 1.36 -0.24 -7.46
CA TRP A 348 2.05 -1.00 -6.42
C TRP A 348 1.65 -2.47 -6.46
N ASP A 349 2.57 -3.39 -6.14
CA ASP A 349 2.23 -4.80 -5.88
C ASP A 349 1.20 -4.91 -4.73
N PHE A 350 0.24 -5.85 -4.84
CA PHE A 350 -1.01 -5.86 -4.08
C PHE A 350 -0.83 -5.89 -2.54
N PRO A 351 -1.26 -4.83 -1.83
CA PRO A 351 -1.52 -4.77 -0.40
C PRO A 351 -2.98 -5.19 -0.07
N ARG A 352 -3.47 -4.85 1.13
CA ARG A 352 -4.88 -5.11 1.58
C ARG A 352 -5.95 -4.54 0.66
N PHE A 353 -5.61 -3.53 -0.16
CA PHE A 353 -6.54 -2.88 -1.10
C PHE A 353 -6.92 -3.77 -2.28
N ILE A 354 -6.44 -5.01 -2.31
CA ILE A 354 -6.89 -6.05 -3.23
C ILE A 354 -8.40 -6.30 -3.18
N SER A 355 -9.08 -5.90 -2.09
CA SER A 355 -10.54 -5.94 -1.97
C SER A 355 -11.28 -4.82 -2.71
N PHE A 356 -10.57 -3.94 -3.39
CA PHE A 356 -11.14 -2.83 -4.16
C PHE A 356 -10.71 -2.94 -5.62
N PRO A 357 -11.65 -2.81 -6.57
CA PRO A 357 -11.30 -2.63 -7.96
C PRO A 357 -10.63 -1.27 -8.16
N VAL A 358 -9.80 -1.14 -9.21
CA VAL A 358 -9.05 0.07 -9.55
C VAL A 358 -9.96 1.31 -9.64
N ILE A 359 -11.21 1.14 -10.10
CA ILE A 359 -12.18 2.23 -10.23
C ILE A 359 -12.56 2.89 -8.88
N ASP A 360 -12.39 2.20 -7.75
CA ASP A 360 -12.62 2.77 -6.42
C ASP A 360 -11.50 3.72 -5.98
N GLY A 361 -10.45 3.87 -6.78
CA GLY A 361 -9.41 4.88 -6.59
C GLY A 361 -8.62 4.70 -5.29
N GLN A 362 -8.56 3.47 -4.76
CA GLN A 362 -7.78 3.15 -3.56
C GLN A 362 -6.27 3.14 -3.85
N ALA A 363 -5.46 2.94 -2.83
CA ALA A 363 -4.00 3.12 -2.92
C ALA A 363 -3.28 2.18 -3.91
N THR A 364 -3.96 1.16 -4.43
CA THR A 364 -3.49 0.27 -5.51
C THR A 364 -3.87 0.72 -6.90
N ALA A 365 -4.77 1.69 -7.04
CA ALA A 365 -5.26 2.15 -8.33
C ALA A 365 -4.17 2.82 -9.18
N ASP A 366 -3.17 3.44 -8.53
CA ASP A 366 -1.91 3.87 -9.13
C ASP A 366 -0.84 4.10 -8.03
N ILE A 367 0.38 4.50 -8.42
CA ILE A 367 1.46 4.81 -7.46
C ILE A 367 1.29 6.12 -6.67
N GLY A 368 0.32 6.97 -7.03
CA GLY A 368 0.01 8.22 -6.31
C GLY A 368 1.07 9.32 -6.38
N MET A 369 2.10 9.18 -7.22
CA MET A 369 3.28 10.05 -7.21
C MET A 369 3.40 10.96 -8.43
N ASN A 370 3.80 12.21 -8.19
CA ASN A 370 4.27 13.11 -9.25
C ASN A 370 5.76 12.87 -9.50
N LEU A 371 6.05 11.98 -10.44
CA LEU A 371 7.43 11.60 -10.79
C LEU A 371 8.29 12.79 -11.24
N THR A 372 7.68 13.86 -11.77
CA THR A 372 8.41 15.09 -12.12
C THR A 372 8.90 15.83 -10.89
N ALA A 373 8.04 15.97 -9.89
CA ALA A 373 8.42 16.58 -8.63
C ALA A 373 9.45 15.74 -7.85
N VAL A 374 9.37 14.40 -7.93
CA VAL A 374 10.40 13.52 -7.33
C VAL A 374 11.76 13.72 -8.01
N GLU A 375 11.80 13.84 -9.34
CA GLU A 375 13.04 14.12 -10.08
C GLU A 375 13.62 15.50 -9.71
N GLU A 376 12.77 16.53 -9.61
CA GLU A 376 13.16 17.87 -9.15
C GLU A 376 13.77 17.82 -7.75
N LEU A 377 13.14 17.09 -6.82
CA LEU A 377 13.69 16.87 -5.48
C LEU A 377 15.06 16.19 -5.52
N GLY A 378 15.22 15.18 -6.38
CA GLY A 378 16.50 14.51 -6.59
C GLY A 378 17.59 15.47 -7.05
N ASN A 379 17.29 16.35 -8.00
CA ASN A 379 18.24 17.36 -8.48
C ASN A 379 18.61 18.36 -7.37
N GLU A 380 17.63 18.84 -6.61
CA GLU A 380 17.84 19.77 -5.49
C GLU A 380 18.65 19.16 -4.34
N TRP A 381 18.48 17.86 -4.09
CA TRP A 381 19.21 17.13 -3.07
C TRP A 381 20.53 16.54 -3.56
N MET A 382 20.83 16.67 -4.85
CA MET A 382 21.94 15.97 -5.53
C MET A 382 21.90 14.45 -5.29
N SER A 383 20.69 13.88 -5.26
CA SER A 383 20.44 12.46 -5.07
C SER A 383 20.17 11.78 -6.42
N SER A 384 21.17 11.06 -6.95
CA SER A 384 21.01 10.30 -8.18
C SER A 384 19.88 9.29 -8.08
N THR A 385 19.70 8.65 -6.92
CA THR A 385 18.62 7.70 -6.66
C THR A 385 17.23 8.30 -6.90
N LEU A 386 16.96 9.50 -6.37
CA LEU A 386 15.66 10.15 -6.55
C LEU A 386 15.48 10.66 -7.99
N THR A 387 16.54 11.22 -8.58
CA THR A 387 16.52 11.64 -9.98
C THR A 387 16.25 10.45 -10.91
N GLU A 388 16.92 9.32 -10.70
CA GLU A 388 16.73 8.09 -11.48
C GLU A 388 15.35 7.48 -11.25
N PHE A 389 14.84 7.47 -10.02
CA PHE A 389 13.47 7.02 -9.73
C PHE A 389 12.45 7.81 -10.56
N GLY A 390 12.50 9.14 -10.47
CA GLY A 390 11.57 10.02 -11.18
C GLY A 390 11.73 9.91 -12.70
N ALA A 391 12.96 9.90 -13.22
CA ALA A 391 13.22 9.85 -14.66
C ALA A 391 12.85 8.50 -15.28
N SER A 392 13.22 7.38 -14.65
CA SER A 392 13.06 6.04 -15.24
C SER A 392 11.63 5.51 -15.24
N LEU A 393 10.77 6.02 -14.35
CA LEU A 393 9.36 5.62 -14.29
C LEU A 393 8.45 6.53 -15.13
N LYS A 394 8.97 7.65 -15.67
CA LYS A 394 8.19 8.53 -16.55
C LYS A 394 8.09 7.94 -17.95
N GLY A 395 6.87 7.93 -18.48
CA GLY A 395 6.64 8.21 -19.90
C GLY A 395 6.98 7.09 -20.88
N ASP A 396 6.97 5.84 -20.46
CA ASP A 396 7.16 4.75 -21.40
C ASP A 396 5.80 4.12 -21.72
N ASN A 397 5.35 4.20 -22.98
CA ASN A 397 4.29 3.34 -23.53
C ASN A 397 4.85 1.91 -23.64
N LEU A 398 5.26 1.33 -22.51
CA LEU A 398 5.78 -0.03 -22.47
C LEU A 398 4.69 -0.98 -22.95
N THR A 399 5.11 -2.02 -23.64
CA THR A 399 4.23 -3.13 -24.00
C THR A 399 4.33 -4.26 -22.98
N HIS A 400 4.84 -3.96 -21.78
CA HIS A 400 5.17 -4.93 -20.76
C HIS A 400 5.24 -4.33 -19.35
N ALA A 401 5.25 -5.19 -18.34
CA ALA A 401 5.05 -4.84 -16.94
C ALA A 401 6.29 -4.26 -16.23
N ASN A 402 7.49 -4.52 -16.77
CA ASN A 402 8.74 -4.09 -16.16
C ASN A 402 9.03 -2.59 -16.38
N ALA A 403 8.58 -1.75 -15.45
CA ALA A 403 8.84 -0.31 -15.44
C ALA A 403 10.26 0.03 -14.93
N GLY A 404 10.85 1.16 -15.35
CA GLY A 404 12.07 1.66 -14.72
C GLY A 404 13.37 0.97 -15.14
N ASN A 405 13.32 0.13 -16.19
CA ASN A 405 14.45 -0.60 -16.78
C ASN A 405 15.29 -1.40 -15.76
N LEU A 406 14.63 -1.99 -14.76
CA LEU A 406 15.27 -2.84 -13.76
C LEU A 406 15.34 -4.27 -14.25
N ILE A 407 16.52 -4.89 -14.24
CA ILE A 407 16.71 -6.30 -14.57
C ILE A 407 17.52 -6.92 -13.44
N GLY A 408 17.09 -8.09 -12.97
CA GLY A 408 17.80 -8.85 -11.95
C GLY A 408 16.91 -9.28 -10.78
N ASN A 409 17.49 -9.45 -9.60
CA ASN A 409 16.82 -9.94 -8.41
C ASN A 409 17.14 -9.08 -7.19
N ARG A 410 16.18 -8.93 -6.27
CA ARG A 410 16.37 -8.23 -5.00
C ARG A 410 15.60 -8.91 -3.87
N MET A 411 16.29 -9.16 -2.76
CA MET A 411 15.70 -9.64 -1.50
C MET A 411 15.49 -8.47 -0.53
N PHE A 412 14.27 -8.32 -0.03
CA PHE A 412 13.89 -7.43 1.08
C PHE A 412 13.75 -8.28 2.35
N TYR A 413 14.88 -8.58 2.98
CA TYR A 413 14.97 -9.50 4.12
C TYR A 413 14.24 -9.02 5.37
N ALA A 414 13.99 -7.72 5.52
CA ALA A 414 13.27 -7.18 6.67
C ALA A 414 11.78 -7.53 6.63
N ASN A 415 11.23 -7.75 5.44
CA ASN A 415 9.80 -7.97 5.20
C ASN A 415 9.50 -9.26 4.40
N ASP A 416 10.44 -10.22 4.37
CA ASP A 416 10.25 -11.55 3.76
C ASP A 416 9.73 -11.50 2.31
N TYR A 417 10.22 -10.53 1.54
CA TYR A 417 9.76 -10.26 0.18
C TYR A 417 10.91 -10.31 -0.82
N MET A 418 10.68 -10.87 -2.00
CA MET A 418 11.67 -10.90 -3.08
C MET A 418 11.03 -10.48 -4.39
N VAL A 419 11.77 -9.72 -5.19
CA VAL A 419 11.38 -9.34 -6.55
C VAL A 419 12.43 -9.83 -7.52
N HIS A 420 11.99 -10.45 -8.61
CA HIS A 420 12.80 -10.74 -9.77
C HIS A 420 12.22 -10.04 -11.00
N ARG A 421 13.08 -9.47 -11.84
CA ARG A 421 12.70 -8.72 -13.03
C ARG A 421 13.49 -9.24 -14.22
N GLY A 422 12.77 -9.83 -15.16
CA GLY A 422 13.31 -10.10 -16.50
C GLY A 422 13.19 -8.86 -17.38
N LYS A 423 13.49 -9.00 -18.67
CA LYS A 423 13.43 -7.86 -19.59
C LYS A 423 12.02 -7.27 -19.70
N GLU A 424 11.00 -8.13 -19.76
CA GLU A 424 9.60 -7.75 -20.06
C GLU A 424 8.62 -8.22 -18.97
N TYR A 425 9.10 -8.71 -17.83
CA TYR A 425 8.22 -9.20 -16.77
C TYR A 425 8.74 -8.86 -15.38
N VAL A 426 7.82 -8.90 -14.41
CA VAL A 426 8.11 -8.77 -12.98
C VAL A 426 7.51 -9.98 -12.27
N THR A 427 8.32 -10.68 -11.48
CA THR A 427 7.84 -11.70 -10.55
C THR A 427 8.07 -11.25 -9.11
N THR A 428 7.02 -11.30 -8.30
CA THR A 428 7.08 -10.94 -6.88
C THR A 428 6.76 -12.15 -6.03
N LEU A 429 7.48 -12.31 -4.91
CA LEU A 429 7.33 -13.41 -3.97
C LEU A 429 7.11 -12.87 -2.56
N LYS A 430 5.93 -13.13 -2.00
CA LYS A 430 5.54 -12.78 -0.62
C LYS A 430 5.60 -14.02 0.26
N MET A 431 6.49 -13.98 1.25
CA MET A 431 6.66 -15.00 2.29
C MET A 431 6.46 -14.34 3.65
N PHE A 432 6.31 -15.11 4.73
CA PHE A 432 6.27 -14.56 6.08
C PHE A 432 6.94 -15.50 7.08
N SER A 433 7.41 -14.92 8.19
CA SER A 433 8.26 -15.58 9.18
C SER A 433 7.89 -15.15 10.60
N SER A 434 8.68 -15.58 11.58
CA SER A 434 8.59 -15.06 12.95
C SER A 434 8.88 -13.56 13.09
N ARG A 435 9.26 -12.88 12.00
CA ARG A 435 9.56 -11.43 11.98
C ARG A 435 8.43 -10.59 11.38
N THR A 436 7.47 -11.23 10.70
CA THR A 436 6.45 -10.57 9.87
C THR A 436 5.08 -11.20 10.10
N LYS A 437 4.03 -10.55 9.58
CA LYS A 437 2.65 -11.04 9.61
C LYS A 437 2.16 -11.32 8.19
N ASN A 438 1.38 -12.38 8.04
CA ASN A 438 0.90 -12.89 6.74
C ASN A 438 -0.05 -11.96 5.97
N THR A 439 -0.87 -11.16 6.65
CA THR A 439 -1.91 -10.34 6.02
C THR A 439 -2.43 -9.25 6.96
N GLU A 440 -3.27 -8.37 6.41
CA GLU A 440 -4.09 -7.42 7.16
C GLU A 440 -5.58 -7.58 6.78
N CYS A 441 -6.44 -7.63 7.79
CA CYS A 441 -7.88 -7.45 7.63
C CYS A 441 -8.39 -6.49 8.70
N THR A 442 -8.73 -5.26 8.31
CA THR A 442 -9.20 -4.22 9.23
C THR A 442 -10.32 -3.39 8.57
N ASN A 443 -11.13 -2.71 9.39
CA ASN A 443 -12.13 -1.73 8.94
C ASN A 443 -13.20 -2.21 7.94
N SER A 444 -13.50 -3.51 7.87
CA SER A 444 -14.35 -4.06 6.81
C SER A 444 -13.76 -3.94 5.41
N GLU A 445 -12.45 -3.73 5.31
CA GLU A 445 -11.66 -3.83 4.09
C GLU A 445 -10.94 -5.17 4.12
N ASN A 446 -10.85 -5.83 2.96
CA ASN A 446 -10.35 -7.20 2.91
C ASN A 446 -11.18 -8.13 3.81
N VAL A 447 -12.52 -7.99 3.83
CA VAL A 447 -13.43 -8.79 4.67
C VAL A 447 -14.31 -9.73 3.89
N SER A 448 -14.35 -10.94 4.42
CA SER A 448 -15.42 -11.92 4.34
C SER A 448 -16.78 -11.41 4.89
N SER A 449 -17.87 -11.74 4.20
CA SER A 449 -19.23 -11.23 4.42
C SER A 449 -20.06 -11.93 5.50
N GLU A 450 -19.50 -12.29 6.66
CA GLU A 450 -20.33 -12.68 7.84
C GLU A 450 -20.36 -11.60 8.94
N MET A 451 -19.49 -10.59 8.89
CA MET A 451 -19.47 -9.51 9.88
C MET A 451 -20.25 -8.25 9.46
N LEU A 452 -21.18 -8.38 8.51
CA LEU A 452 -22.21 -7.37 8.19
C LEU A 452 -23.62 -7.81 8.60
N VAL A 453 -23.80 -9.03 9.14
CA VAL A 453 -25.09 -9.55 9.61
C VAL A 453 -25.10 -9.69 11.13
N MET A 454 -24.97 -8.57 11.85
CA MET A 454 -25.32 -8.51 13.28
C MET A 454 -26.35 -7.43 13.62
N LEU A 455 -27.18 -7.06 12.64
CA LEU A 455 -28.48 -6.45 12.91
C LEU A 455 -29.54 -7.22 12.10
N HIS A 456 -30.31 -8.05 12.81
CA HIS A 456 -31.44 -8.88 12.36
C HIS A 456 -31.06 -10.27 11.81
N MET A 457 -31.16 -11.31 12.63
CA MET A 457 -32.29 -12.26 12.61
C MET A 457 -32.08 -13.40 13.61
N ASP A 458 -33.13 -13.63 14.40
CA ASP A 458 -33.50 -14.88 15.04
C ASP A 458 -33.89 -15.87 13.93
N ASP A 459 -33.05 -16.87 13.63
CA ASP A 459 -33.44 -18.26 13.38
C ASP A 459 -32.21 -19.08 12.95
N SER A 460 -31.98 -20.13 13.71
CA SER A 460 -31.21 -21.33 13.41
C SER A 460 -31.30 -21.82 11.95
N SER A 461 -30.16 -22.32 11.45
CA SER A 461 -30.00 -23.24 10.31
C SER A 461 -29.80 -22.67 8.90
N VAL A 462 -28.65 -22.04 8.64
CA VAL A 462 -27.99 -22.10 7.33
C VAL A 462 -26.47 -22.09 7.50
N VAL A 463 -25.78 -23.17 7.11
CA VAL A 463 -24.30 -23.19 6.95
C VAL A 463 -24.03 -23.04 5.45
N TYR A 464 -23.71 -21.83 5.00
CA TYR A 464 -23.07 -21.65 3.70
C TYR A 464 -21.55 -21.76 3.90
N SER A 465 -20.94 -22.72 3.21
CA SER A 465 -19.50 -22.82 3.05
C SER A 465 -19.01 -21.68 2.17
N THR A 466 -18.58 -20.58 2.78
CA THR A 466 -17.88 -19.48 2.12
C THR A 466 -16.41 -19.53 2.54
N SER A 467 -15.55 -19.89 1.58
CA SER A 467 -14.09 -19.80 1.69
C SER A 467 -13.67 -18.34 1.51
N HIS A 468 -12.92 -17.78 2.46
CA HIS A 468 -13.00 -16.36 2.83
C HIS A 468 -11.62 -15.67 3.01
N SER A 469 -10.97 -15.46 1.87
CA SER A 469 -9.90 -14.51 1.50
C SER A 469 -8.50 -14.41 2.16
N ASP A 470 -8.29 -14.07 3.43
CA ASP A 470 -7.08 -13.22 3.65
C ASP A 470 -5.84 -13.87 4.26
N SER A 471 -5.94 -15.02 4.95
CA SER A 471 -4.83 -15.55 5.77
C SER A 471 -3.63 -16.12 5.00
N ILE A 472 -3.69 -16.12 3.67
CA ILE A 472 -2.76 -16.87 2.80
C ILE A 472 -2.00 -15.99 1.82
N LEU A 473 -2.22 -14.67 1.85
CA LEU A 473 -1.62 -13.71 0.91
C LEU A 473 -0.09 -13.56 1.04
N SER A 474 0.51 -14.28 2.00
CA SER A 474 1.97 -14.40 2.16
C SER A 474 2.45 -15.84 2.33
N ASP A 475 1.64 -16.85 2.02
CA ASP A 475 1.99 -18.28 2.18
C ASP A 475 2.91 -18.79 1.04
N GLY A 476 3.86 -17.95 0.62
CA GLY A 476 4.68 -18.16 -0.58
C GLY A 476 3.96 -17.73 -1.86
N VAL A 477 3.25 -16.60 -1.82
CA VAL A 477 2.49 -16.08 -2.95
C VAL A 477 3.44 -15.56 -4.03
N LEU A 478 3.27 -16.05 -5.25
CA LEU A 478 4.14 -15.76 -6.40
C LEU A 478 3.30 -15.16 -7.54
N TYR A 479 3.40 -13.85 -7.76
CA TYR A 479 2.76 -13.19 -8.89
C TYR A 479 3.75 -12.99 -10.02
N THR A 480 3.34 -13.23 -11.27
CA THR A 480 4.14 -12.96 -12.47
C THR A 480 3.37 -12.06 -13.43
N TYR A 481 3.84 -10.82 -13.57
CA TYR A 481 3.25 -9.77 -14.38
C TYR A 481 4.00 -9.65 -15.71
N LEU A 482 3.27 -9.71 -16.83
CA LEU A 482 3.79 -9.58 -18.19
C LEU A 482 3.24 -8.30 -18.81
N ASP A 483 1.93 -8.13 -18.84
CA ASP A 483 1.22 -6.94 -19.26
C ASP A 483 0.82 -6.06 -18.07
N GLY A 484 0.89 -6.58 -16.84
CA GLY A 484 0.63 -5.84 -15.60
C GLY A 484 -0.82 -5.85 -15.14
N ASN A 485 -1.73 -6.46 -15.89
CA ASN A 485 -3.16 -6.58 -15.58
C ASN A 485 -3.62 -8.02 -15.31
N GLU A 486 -2.71 -8.98 -15.19
CA GLU A 486 -3.01 -10.41 -15.00
C GLU A 486 -3.87 -10.66 -13.76
N TYR A 487 -3.62 -9.87 -12.72
CA TYR A 487 -4.26 -9.96 -11.41
C TYR A 487 -5.07 -8.70 -11.05
N GLU A 488 -5.18 -7.73 -11.96
CA GLU A 488 -5.98 -6.52 -11.77
C GLU A 488 -7.47 -6.82 -11.84
N ASP A 489 -8.24 -6.34 -10.85
CA ASP A 489 -9.70 -6.43 -10.78
C ASP A 489 -10.26 -7.87 -10.89
N ILE A 490 -9.54 -8.87 -10.37
CA ILE A 490 -10.01 -10.28 -10.36
C ILE A 490 -10.23 -10.88 -8.97
N ALA A 491 -9.79 -10.20 -7.90
CA ALA A 491 -9.80 -10.75 -6.54
C ALA A 491 -11.19 -11.17 -6.06
N ALA A 492 -12.23 -10.44 -6.46
CA ALA A 492 -13.62 -10.78 -6.13
C ALA A 492 -14.08 -12.11 -6.75
N ALA A 493 -13.43 -12.56 -7.83
CA ALA A 493 -13.75 -13.80 -8.54
C ALA A 493 -12.78 -14.96 -8.22
N TRP A 494 -11.72 -14.71 -7.44
CA TRP A 494 -10.74 -15.74 -7.11
C TRP A 494 -11.32 -16.90 -6.31
N ASP A 495 -10.71 -18.07 -6.52
CA ASP A 495 -10.76 -19.10 -5.50
C ASP A 495 -9.61 -18.84 -4.53
N TRP A 496 -9.95 -18.31 -3.36
CA TRP A 496 -8.95 -17.98 -2.37
C TRP A 496 -8.19 -19.22 -1.88
N ASN A 497 -8.64 -20.46 -2.04
CA ASN A 497 -7.75 -21.60 -1.74
C ASN A 497 -6.71 -21.87 -2.84
N LEU A 498 -6.70 -21.11 -3.94
CA LEU A 498 -5.85 -21.35 -5.10
C LEU A 498 -5.06 -20.10 -5.50
N ILE A 499 -4.56 -19.33 -4.52
CA ILE A 499 -3.71 -18.16 -4.77
C ILE A 499 -2.38 -18.59 -5.42
N PRO A 500 -1.88 -17.88 -6.45
CA PRO A 500 -0.63 -18.21 -7.14
C PRO A 500 0.55 -18.48 -6.18
N GLY A 501 1.26 -19.59 -6.37
CA GLY A 501 2.50 -19.93 -5.66
C GLY A 501 2.34 -20.73 -4.36
N ILE A 502 1.19 -20.65 -3.67
CA ILE A 502 1.02 -21.25 -2.34
C ILE A 502 1.05 -22.77 -2.37
N THR A 503 1.26 -23.39 -1.20
CA THR A 503 0.95 -24.82 -0.98
C THR A 503 -0.03 -24.96 0.17
N VAL A 504 -1.16 -25.61 -0.08
CA VAL A 504 -2.35 -25.57 0.77
C VAL A 504 -3.06 -26.91 0.84
N ASP A 505 -3.63 -27.25 1.99
CA ASP A 505 -4.66 -28.28 2.10
C ASP A 505 -6.03 -27.63 1.84
N TYR A 506 -6.58 -27.94 0.66
CA TYR A 506 -7.67 -27.19 0.07
C TYR A 506 -8.92 -27.15 0.97
N ASN A 507 -9.39 -25.94 1.28
CA ASN A 507 -10.57 -25.68 2.12
C ASN A 507 -10.46 -26.22 3.56
N ALA A 508 -9.24 -26.47 4.06
CA ALA A 508 -9.02 -26.97 5.41
C ALA A 508 -8.75 -25.87 6.46
N THR A 509 -8.36 -24.68 6.02
CA THR A 509 -8.21 -23.51 6.88
C THR A 509 -9.42 -22.61 6.74
N LEU A 510 -10.08 -22.30 7.85
CA LEU A 510 -11.13 -21.27 7.85
C LEU A 510 -10.46 -19.92 7.64
N LEU A 511 -10.66 -19.38 6.44
CA LEU A 511 -10.27 -18.03 6.13
C LEU A 511 -11.38 -17.13 6.67
N SER A 512 -11.08 -16.18 7.56
CA SER A 512 -12.05 -15.20 8.04
C SER A 512 -11.30 -14.00 8.57
N CYS A 513 -11.90 -12.80 8.52
CA CYS A 513 -11.22 -11.59 8.98
C CYS A 513 -10.76 -11.69 10.45
N SER A 514 -11.61 -12.24 11.33
CA SER A 514 -11.33 -12.39 12.77
C SER A 514 -10.22 -13.40 13.09
N SER A 515 -9.80 -14.20 12.10
CA SER A 515 -8.74 -15.20 12.19
C SER A 515 -7.78 -15.12 11.00
N SER A 516 -7.53 -13.93 10.45
CA SER A 516 -6.73 -13.76 9.23
C SER A 516 -5.26 -13.44 9.51
N GLN A 517 -5.00 -12.66 10.56
CA GLN A 517 -3.66 -12.12 10.85
C GLN A 517 -2.89 -13.02 11.83
N PHE A 518 -1.77 -13.55 11.36
CA PHE A 518 -0.85 -14.39 12.13
C PHE A 518 0.60 -13.97 11.90
N THR A 519 1.39 -14.04 12.98
CA THR A 519 2.85 -14.08 12.89
C THR A 519 3.28 -15.48 12.47
N GLY A 520 4.26 -15.56 11.57
CA GLY A 520 4.82 -16.85 11.15
C GLY A 520 5.47 -17.60 12.30
N LEU A 521 5.33 -18.93 12.33
CA LEU A 521 5.89 -19.77 13.40
C LEU A 521 7.34 -20.17 13.15
N GLN A 522 7.89 -19.87 11.97
CA GLN A 522 9.19 -20.34 11.50
C GLN A 522 10.12 -19.16 11.24
N ALA A 523 11.38 -19.30 11.66
CA ALA A 523 12.41 -18.29 11.42
C ALA A 523 13.19 -18.52 10.11
N PHE A 524 13.20 -19.76 9.59
CA PHE A 524 13.91 -20.16 8.38
C PHE A 524 13.08 -19.80 7.13
N VAL A 525 13.02 -18.50 6.88
CA VAL A 525 12.33 -17.85 5.77
C VAL A 525 13.20 -16.67 5.36
N GLY A 526 13.37 -16.45 4.05
CA GLY A 526 14.18 -15.36 3.52
C GLY A 526 14.81 -15.74 2.19
N GLY A 527 15.88 -15.04 1.80
CA GLY A 527 16.57 -15.32 0.55
C GLY A 527 17.94 -14.68 0.45
N VAL A 528 18.63 -15.02 -0.63
CA VAL A 528 19.90 -14.43 -1.04
C VAL A 528 19.80 -13.98 -2.49
N SER A 529 20.44 -12.87 -2.80
CA SER A 529 20.48 -12.29 -4.13
C SER A 529 21.88 -11.77 -4.41
N ASP A 530 22.36 -11.93 -5.64
CA ASP A 530 23.57 -11.27 -6.12
C ASP A 530 23.28 -10.03 -6.99
N GLY A 531 22.01 -9.64 -7.08
CA GLY A 531 21.52 -8.57 -7.93
C GLY A 531 21.01 -9.05 -9.29
N GLN A 532 21.41 -10.23 -9.78
CA GLN A 532 20.99 -10.78 -11.07
C GLN A 532 20.06 -11.98 -10.89
N VAL A 533 20.52 -12.96 -10.11
CA VAL A 533 19.81 -14.18 -9.75
C VAL A 533 19.54 -14.20 -8.25
N GLY A 534 18.65 -15.09 -7.81
CA GLY A 534 18.32 -15.18 -6.40
C GLY A 534 17.72 -16.50 -6.00
N VAL A 535 17.76 -16.77 -4.70
CA VAL A 535 17.10 -17.92 -4.09
C VAL A 535 16.31 -17.46 -2.89
N ALA A 536 15.05 -17.87 -2.81
CA ALA A 536 14.20 -17.67 -1.65
C ALA A 536 13.79 -19.02 -1.06
N VAL A 537 13.65 -19.08 0.26
CA VAL A 537 13.25 -20.27 1.00
C VAL A 537 12.16 -19.92 2.00
N MET A 538 11.25 -20.85 2.22
CA MET A 538 10.23 -20.74 3.25
C MET A 538 9.95 -22.11 3.85
N ARG A 539 10.27 -22.25 5.14
CA ARG A 539 9.70 -23.32 5.97
C ARG A 539 8.40 -22.81 6.55
N TYR A 540 7.32 -23.53 6.31
CA TYR A 540 5.98 -23.13 6.72
C TYR A 540 5.35 -24.14 7.67
N LEU A 541 4.64 -23.63 8.66
CA LEU A 541 3.66 -24.34 9.45
C LEU A 541 2.46 -23.42 9.57
N ASN A 542 1.29 -23.88 9.14
CA ASN A 542 0.07 -23.10 9.16
C ASN A 542 -0.21 -22.60 10.59
N PRO A 543 -0.17 -21.28 10.85
CA PRO A 543 -0.27 -20.74 12.19
C PRO A 543 -1.69 -20.84 12.77
N ALA A 544 -2.71 -20.95 11.91
CA ALA A 544 -4.11 -21.05 12.31
C ALA A 544 -4.46 -22.48 12.76
N THR A 545 -4.07 -23.49 11.97
CA THR A 545 -4.52 -24.88 12.15
C THR A 545 -3.45 -25.80 12.73
N LEU A 546 -2.16 -25.42 12.66
CA LEU A 546 -1.00 -26.24 13.00
C LEU A 546 -0.99 -27.62 12.30
N SER A 547 -1.72 -27.73 11.19
CA SER A 547 -2.04 -29.01 10.54
C SER A 547 -1.25 -29.21 9.25
N LEU A 548 -1.04 -28.15 8.47
CA LEU A 548 -0.24 -28.17 7.25
C LEU A 548 1.17 -27.62 7.49
N SER A 549 2.19 -28.32 7.03
CA SER A 549 3.57 -27.84 6.94
C SER A 549 4.23 -28.26 5.65
N TRP A 550 5.18 -27.46 5.16
CA TRP A 550 5.99 -27.76 3.98
C TRP A 550 7.31 -26.99 4.02
N GLN A 551 8.24 -27.37 3.15
CA GLN A 551 9.48 -26.65 2.87
C GLN A 551 9.52 -26.34 1.38
N LYS A 552 9.64 -25.06 1.02
CA LYS A 552 9.63 -24.61 -0.38
C LYS A 552 10.82 -23.71 -0.65
N VAL A 553 11.38 -23.85 -1.85
CA VAL A 553 12.46 -23.02 -2.38
C VAL A 553 12.11 -22.56 -3.78
N TRP A 554 12.43 -21.29 -4.06
CA TRP A 554 12.29 -20.66 -5.36
C TRP A 554 13.67 -20.20 -5.83
N PHE A 555 14.12 -20.72 -6.96
CA PHE A 555 15.33 -20.30 -7.64
C PHE A 555 14.94 -19.38 -8.80
N PHE A 556 15.47 -18.17 -8.82
CA PHE A 556 15.38 -17.22 -9.93
C PHE A 556 16.74 -17.24 -10.64
N LEU A 557 16.80 -17.84 -11.82
CA LEU A 557 18.02 -18.18 -12.54
C LEU A 557 18.20 -17.31 -13.78
N GLU A 558 19.35 -17.45 -14.43
CA GLU A 558 19.61 -16.85 -15.73
C GLU A 558 18.63 -17.35 -16.80
N ASP A 559 18.55 -16.64 -17.93
CA ASP A 559 17.71 -16.97 -19.09
C ASP A 559 16.19 -17.03 -18.81
N ASP A 560 15.74 -16.22 -17.85
CA ASP A 560 14.34 -16.11 -17.43
C ASP A 560 13.76 -17.47 -17.00
N VAL A 561 14.54 -18.21 -16.20
CA VAL A 561 14.16 -19.53 -15.68
C VAL A 561 13.89 -19.43 -14.18
N GLN A 562 12.72 -19.90 -13.77
CA GLN A 562 12.39 -20.04 -12.36
C GLN A 562 12.21 -21.52 -12.02
N HIS A 563 12.91 -22.02 -11.02
CA HIS A 563 12.78 -23.40 -10.60
C HIS A 563 12.26 -23.46 -9.17
N VAL A 564 11.24 -24.25 -8.93
CA VAL A 564 10.54 -24.32 -7.65
C VAL A 564 10.54 -25.76 -7.17
N MET A 565 10.96 -25.95 -5.93
CA MET A 565 10.92 -27.26 -5.28
C MET A 565 10.08 -27.18 -4.01
N VAL A 566 9.28 -28.22 -3.77
CA VAL A 566 8.43 -28.38 -2.60
C VAL A 566 8.71 -29.76 -2.00
N ALA A 567 9.10 -29.79 -0.72
CA ALA A 567 9.44 -31.00 -0.01
C ALA A 567 8.84 -31.02 1.39
N ASN A 568 8.91 -32.20 2.02
CA ASN A 568 8.52 -32.43 3.41
C ASN A 568 7.10 -31.90 3.72
N ILE A 569 6.16 -32.20 2.82
CA ILE A 569 4.77 -31.84 2.97
C ILE A 569 4.15 -32.76 4.02
N SER A 570 3.41 -32.17 4.97
CA SER A 570 2.64 -32.92 5.95
C SER A 570 1.33 -32.19 6.17
N SER A 571 0.21 -32.91 6.08
CA SER A 571 -1.09 -32.43 6.53
C SER A 571 -1.73 -33.43 7.49
N LYS A 572 -2.37 -32.91 8.54
CA LYS A 572 -3.20 -33.69 9.49
C LYS A 572 -4.66 -33.78 9.04
N THR A 573 -5.01 -33.22 7.89
CA THR A 573 -6.38 -33.17 7.36
C THR A 573 -6.57 -34.23 6.27
N ASN A 574 -7.83 -34.48 5.89
CA ASN A 574 -8.16 -35.37 4.76
C ASN A 574 -8.36 -34.58 3.46
N ALA A 575 -8.08 -33.27 3.47
CA ALA A 575 -8.22 -32.43 2.29
C ALA A 575 -7.11 -32.72 1.27
N PRO A 576 -7.39 -32.59 -0.03
CA PRO A 576 -6.34 -32.69 -1.04
C PRO A 576 -5.34 -31.54 -0.86
N VAL A 577 -4.06 -31.83 -1.07
CA VAL A 577 -2.98 -30.84 -0.96
C VAL A 577 -2.54 -30.42 -2.35
N TYR A 578 -2.52 -29.11 -2.58
CA TYR A 578 -2.15 -28.51 -3.85
C TYR A 578 -0.95 -27.58 -3.69
N SER A 579 -0.05 -27.59 -4.67
CA SER A 579 0.87 -26.47 -4.92
C SER A 579 0.40 -25.71 -6.14
N VAL A 580 -0.02 -24.46 -5.96
CA VAL A 580 -0.62 -23.65 -7.01
C VAL A 580 0.48 -23.06 -7.89
N LEU A 581 0.36 -23.25 -9.21
CA LEU A 581 1.26 -22.67 -10.19
C LEU A 581 0.83 -21.22 -10.50
N ASP A 582 -0.45 -21.03 -10.81
CA ASP A 582 -1.02 -19.72 -11.17
C ASP A 582 -2.55 -19.72 -11.03
N GLN A 583 -3.10 -18.52 -10.83
CA GLN A 583 -4.53 -18.22 -10.92
C GLN A 583 -4.70 -16.77 -11.37
N LYS A 584 -4.93 -16.57 -12.67
CA LYS A 584 -4.96 -15.25 -13.30
C LYS A 584 -6.04 -15.13 -14.36
N ARG A 585 -6.22 -13.92 -14.88
CA ARG A 585 -7.11 -13.67 -16.02
C ARG A 585 -6.73 -14.57 -17.21
N TYR A 586 -7.71 -15.28 -17.75
CA TYR A 586 -7.50 -16.11 -18.95
C TYR A 586 -7.42 -15.22 -20.20
N ILE A 587 -6.26 -15.21 -20.85
CA ILE A 587 -6.02 -14.50 -22.12
C ILE A 587 -5.36 -15.42 -23.15
N GLY A 588 -5.73 -15.26 -24.42
CA GLY A 588 -5.06 -15.96 -25.53
C GLY A 588 -5.19 -17.49 -25.48
N PRO A 589 -4.31 -18.21 -26.21
CA PRO A 589 -4.34 -19.66 -26.28
C PRO A 589 -3.72 -20.31 -25.03
N LEU A 590 -4.20 -21.51 -24.71
CA LEU A 590 -3.65 -22.40 -23.70
C LEU A 590 -3.05 -23.62 -24.41
N VAL A 591 -1.77 -23.88 -24.18
CA VAL A 591 -1.05 -25.02 -24.77
C VAL A 591 -0.66 -25.99 -23.68
N VAL A 592 -1.04 -27.25 -23.82
CA VAL A 592 -0.77 -28.32 -22.87
C VAL A 592 -0.18 -29.50 -23.62
N ASP A 593 0.99 -29.97 -23.15
CA ASP A 593 1.72 -31.06 -23.78
C ASP A 593 1.87 -30.90 -25.30
N GLU A 594 2.25 -29.68 -25.71
CA GLU A 594 2.44 -29.21 -27.09
C GLU A 594 1.17 -28.91 -27.91
N TYR A 595 -0.02 -29.24 -27.39
CA TYR A 595 -1.30 -29.05 -28.08
C TYR A 595 -2.11 -27.89 -27.49
N GLU A 596 -2.71 -27.08 -28.36
CA GLU A 596 -3.68 -26.08 -27.93
C GLU A 596 -4.94 -26.77 -27.41
N THR A 597 -5.46 -26.29 -26.28
CA THR A 597 -6.59 -26.90 -25.56
C THR A 597 -7.45 -25.84 -24.89
N VAL A 598 -8.65 -26.23 -24.47
CA VAL A 598 -9.59 -25.39 -23.72
C VAL A 598 -10.27 -26.22 -22.63
N GLY A 599 -10.70 -25.57 -21.55
CA GLY A 599 -11.43 -26.22 -20.45
C GLY A 599 -10.51 -26.68 -19.32
N SER A 600 -10.80 -27.85 -18.75
CA SER A 600 -10.12 -28.36 -17.55
C SER A 600 -9.62 -29.78 -17.78
N MET A 601 -8.42 -30.08 -17.28
CA MET A 601 -7.80 -31.40 -17.41
C MET A 601 -6.78 -31.64 -16.28
N THR A 602 -6.47 -32.91 -16.03
CA THR A 602 -5.41 -33.37 -15.12
C THR A 602 -4.40 -34.22 -15.88
N GLY A 603 -3.20 -34.41 -15.32
CA GLY A 603 -2.21 -35.33 -15.91
C GLY A 603 -1.23 -34.68 -16.89
N ALA A 604 -1.20 -33.35 -17.01
CA ALA A 604 -0.29 -32.66 -17.91
C ALA A 604 1.15 -32.66 -17.38
N ARG A 605 2.13 -32.63 -18.30
CA ARG A 605 3.56 -32.51 -17.97
C ARG A 605 4.14 -31.14 -18.30
N SER A 606 3.52 -30.46 -19.26
CA SER A 606 3.87 -29.10 -19.64
C SER A 606 2.61 -28.29 -19.92
N LEU A 607 2.66 -27.01 -19.59
CA LEU A 607 1.57 -26.08 -19.78
C LEU A 607 2.13 -24.71 -20.15
N TRP A 608 1.48 -24.00 -21.05
CA TRP A 608 1.80 -22.62 -21.40
C TRP A 608 0.53 -21.79 -21.53
N HIS A 609 0.53 -20.63 -20.88
CA HIS A 609 -0.56 -19.67 -20.92
C HIS A 609 -0.06 -18.25 -20.65
N GLY A 610 -0.52 -17.29 -21.46
CA GLY A 610 -0.23 -15.86 -21.24
C GLY A 610 1.27 -15.56 -21.13
N ASN A 611 2.08 -16.10 -22.05
CA ASN A 611 3.55 -15.96 -22.07
C ASN A 611 4.27 -16.50 -20.82
N VAL A 612 3.65 -17.44 -20.09
CA VAL A 612 4.30 -18.20 -19.01
C VAL A 612 4.20 -19.68 -19.31
N GLY A 613 5.36 -20.34 -19.38
CA GLY A 613 5.46 -21.78 -19.53
C GLY A 613 5.78 -22.48 -18.21
N TYR A 614 5.28 -23.70 -18.02
CA TYR A 614 5.52 -24.58 -16.88
C TYR A 614 5.87 -25.96 -17.38
N VAL A 615 6.88 -26.60 -16.80
CA VAL A 615 7.31 -27.97 -17.13
C VAL A 615 7.68 -28.73 -15.86
N LEU A 616 7.28 -30.00 -15.80
CA LEU A 616 7.73 -30.95 -14.78
C LEU A 616 8.98 -31.69 -15.23
N ASP A 617 9.87 -31.99 -14.29
CA ASP A 617 11.03 -32.85 -14.58
C ASP A 617 10.56 -34.26 -14.98
N SER A 618 11.32 -34.97 -15.82
CA SER A 618 10.89 -36.27 -16.37
C SER A 618 10.57 -37.31 -15.30
N GLU A 619 11.28 -37.24 -14.17
CA GLU A 619 11.19 -38.15 -13.03
C GLU A 619 10.07 -37.77 -12.04
N GLU A 620 9.39 -36.64 -12.23
CA GLU A 620 8.31 -36.20 -11.35
C GLU A 620 7.16 -37.20 -11.37
N SER A 621 6.64 -37.58 -10.20
CA SER A 621 5.43 -38.41 -10.10
C SER A 621 4.16 -37.58 -10.09
N THR A 622 4.26 -36.27 -9.84
CA THR A 622 3.13 -35.35 -9.85
C THR A 622 2.73 -34.98 -11.28
N SER A 623 1.55 -34.38 -11.43
CA SER A 623 1.08 -33.86 -12.71
C SER A 623 0.45 -32.49 -12.54
N ILE A 624 0.47 -31.71 -13.62
CA ILE A 624 -0.20 -30.43 -13.69
C ILE A 624 -1.68 -30.68 -13.95
N SER A 625 -2.52 -30.08 -13.11
CA SER A 625 -3.95 -29.92 -13.33
C SER A 625 -4.26 -28.46 -13.63
N TYR A 626 -5.25 -28.21 -14.48
CA TYR A 626 -5.67 -26.85 -14.79
C TYR A 626 -7.18 -26.76 -15.05
N SER A 627 -7.70 -25.54 -14.93
CA SER A 627 -9.07 -25.19 -15.32
C SER A 627 -9.13 -23.79 -15.93
N VAL A 628 -10.10 -23.62 -16.84
CA VAL A 628 -10.51 -22.32 -17.37
C VAL A 628 -11.99 -22.14 -17.07
N GLU A 629 -12.32 -21.21 -16.19
CA GLU A 629 -13.68 -21.03 -15.65
C GLU A 629 -14.09 -19.57 -15.65
N GLU A 630 -15.32 -19.29 -16.10
CA GLU A 630 -15.95 -18.00 -15.88
C GLU A 630 -16.53 -17.93 -14.47
N LYS A 631 -16.08 -16.95 -13.69
CA LYS A 631 -16.52 -16.72 -12.32
C LYS A 631 -17.08 -15.31 -12.17
N ARG A 632 -18.20 -15.20 -11.48
CA ARG A 632 -18.81 -13.94 -11.13
C ARG A 632 -18.30 -13.48 -9.77
N GLY A 633 -17.48 -12.43 -9.76
CA GLY A 633 -16.94 -11.84 -8.55
C GLY A 633 -17.84 -10.77 -7.96
N ASN A 634 -18.05 -10.81 -6.64
CA ASN A 634 -18.81 -9.79 -5.92
C ASN A 634 -17.89 -9.03 -4.96
N TRP A 635 -17.57 -7.77 -5.27
CA TRP A 635 -16.66 -6.98 -4.43
C TRP A 635 -17.16 -6.81 -2.99
N SER A 636 -18.48 -6.74 -2.79
CA SER A 636 -19.08 -6.68 -1.45
C SER A 636 -18.91 -7.95 -0.62
N SER A 637 -18.48 -9.09 -1.22
CA SER A 637 -18.17 -10.31 -0.47
C SER A 637 -16.74 -10.34 0.08
N ILE A 638 -15.87 -9.44 -0.39
CA ILE A 638 -14.46 -9.34 0.03
C ILE A 638 -14.11 -7.95 0.60
N GLY A 639 -15.03 -7.00 0.62
CA GLY A 639 -14.79 -5.63 1.06
C GLY A 639 -16.05 -4.75 1.08
N ILE A 640 -15.86 -3.44 1.25
CA ILE A 640 -16.94 -2.43 1.28
C ILE A 640 -17.18 -1.73 -0.06
N SER A 641 -16.53 -2.18 -1.14
CA SER A 641 -16.76 -1.61 -2.47
C SER A 641 -18.23 -1.75 -2.88
N THR A 642 -18.77 -0.67 -3.46
CA THR A 642 -20.14 -0.63 -3.99
C THR A 642 -20.19 -0.92 -5.49
N GLN A 643 -19.07 -1.30 -6.11
CA GLN A 643 -19.03 -1.62 -7.53
C GLN A 643 -19.88 -2.86 -7.84
N PRO A 644 -20.53 -2.90 -9.01
CA PRO A 644 -21.33 -4.05 -9.40
C PRO A 644 -20.45 -5.31 -9.52
N PRO A 645 -21.04 -6.52 -9.33
CA PRO A 645 -20.33 -7.77 -9.59
C PRO A 645 -19.77 -7.82 -11.02
N ALA A 646 -18.57 -8.38 -11.18
CA ALA A 646 -17.87 -8.50 -12.46
C ALA A 646 -17.66 -9.96 -12.85
N ASP A 647 -17.89 -10.30 -14.11
CA ASP A 647 -17.60 -11.64 -14.65
C ASP A 647 -16.14 -11.68 -15.14
N VAL A 648 -15.38 -12.67 -14.66
CA VAL A 648 -13.96 -12.86 -14.97
C VAL A 648 -13.75 -14.30 -15.39
N THR A 649 -13.18 -14.52 -16.57
CA THR A 649 -12.65 -15.84 -16.94
C THR A 649 -11.26 -16.03 -16.33
N LEU A 650 -11.12 -17.00 -15.44
CA LEU A 650 -9.88 -17.32 -14.75
C LEU A 650 -9.25 -18.57 -15.34
N PHE A 651 -7.95 -18.50 -15.56
CA PHE A 651 -7.05 -19.64 -15.71
C PHE A 651 -6.51 -20.02 -14.34
N THR A 652 -6.60 -21.28 -13.95
CA THR A 652 -6.01 -21.80 -12.70
C THR A 652 -5.20 -23.05 -13.01
N ALA A 653 -3.99 -23.19 -12.47
CA ALA A 653 -3.17 -24.40 -12.59
C ALA A 653 -2.46 -24.75 -11.28
N TRP A 654 -2.35 -26.04 -10.99
CA TRP A 654 -1.77 -26.56 -9.75
C TRP A 654 -1.17 -27.96 -9.92
N LEU A 655 -0.27 -28.32 -9.00
CA LEU A 655 0.17 -29.69 -8.77
C LEU A 655 -0.69 -30.31 -7.68
N GLN A 656 -1.19 -31.53 -7.92
CA GLN A 656 -1.85 -32.32 -6.89
C GLN A 656 -0.85 -33.29 -6.25
N HIS A 657 -0.74 -33.23 -4.92
CA HIS A 657 0.14 -34.11 -4.15
C HIS A 657 -0.59 -35.38 -3.71
N ASP A 658 -0.54 -36.41 -4.56
CA ASP A 658 -1.16 -37.71 -4.26
C ASP A 658 -0.43 -38.47 -3.13
N SER A 659 0.86 -38.17 -2.91
CA SER A 659 1.68 -38.69 -1.81
C SER A 659 2.47 -37.55 -1.19
N LEU A 660 2.16 -37.20 0.07
CA LEU A 660 2.84 -36.11 0.79
C LEU A 660 4.31 -36.42 1.14
N ASN A 661 4.70 -37.70 1.10
CA ASN A 661 6.08 -38.14 1.35
C ASN A 661 7.00 -37.96 0.13
N THR A 662 6.45 -37.57 -1.02
CA THR A 662 7.21 -37.39 -2.26
C THR A 662 7.41 -35.89 -2.47
N SER A 663 8.67 -35.48 -2.67
CA SER A 663 8.98 -34.11 -3.08
C SER A 663 8.49 -33.86 -4.51
N SER A 664 8.31 -32.60 -4.88
CA SER A 664 7.97 -32.22 -6.26
C SER A 664 8.72 -30.97 -6.68
N SER A 665 9.02 -30.87 -7.96
CA SER A 665 9.55 -29.67 -8.59
C SER A 665 8.85 -29.32 -9.90
N TYR A 666 8.89 -28.04 -10.23
CA TYR A 666 8.52 -27.54 -11.54
C TYR A 666 9.43 -26.39 -11.96
N THR A 667 9.58 -26.23 -13.27
CA THR A 667 10.30 -25.10 -13.87
C THR A 667 9.30 -24.22 -14.60
N ALA A 668 9.33 -22.92 -14.31
CA ALA A 668 8.57 -21.89 -14.99
C ALA A 668 9.48 -21.04 -15.90
N PHE A 669 8.92 -20.58 -17.01
CA PHE A 669 9.55 -19.73 -18.02
C PHE A 669 8.68 -18.49 -18.25
N PRO A 670 8.82 -17.45 -17.41
CA PRO A 670 8.11 -16.18 -17.61
C PRO A 670 8.57 -15.47 -18.89
N GLY A 671 7.73 -14.58 -19.42
CA GLY A 671 8.07 -13.72 -20.56
C GLY A 671 8.44 -14.49 -21.83
N THR A 672 7.97 -15.73 -21.98
CA THR A 672 8.38 -16.63 -23.05
C THR A 672 7.19 -16.91 -23.94
N ASP A 673 7.26 -16.53 -25.23
CA ASP A 673 6.22 -16.85 -26.21
C ASP A 673 6.10 -18.38 -26.45
N VAL A 674 5.02 -18.83 -27.07
CA VAL A 674 4.72 -20.27 -27.24
C VAL A 674 5.77 -21.03 -28.05
N ASP A 675 6.39 -20.42 -29.06
CA ASP A 675 7.36 -21.09 -29.92
C ASP A 675 8.71 -21.17 -29.21
N THR A 676 9.12 -20.10 -28.54
CA THR A 676 10.28 -20.10 -27.67
C THR A 676 10.10 -21.09 -26.51
N PHE A 677 8.89 -21.19 -25.93
CA PHE A 677 8.59 -22.16 -24.87
C PHE A 677 8.76 -23.59 -25.36
N ARG A 678 8.23 -23.95 -26.54
CA ARG A 678 8.42 -25.29 -27.13
C ARG A 678 9.88 -25.65 -27.34
N SER A 679 10.72 -24.67 -27.65
CA SER A 679 12.17 -24.88 -27.77
C SER A 679 12.82 -25.03 -26.39
N LYS A 680 12.56 -24.07 -25.47
CA LYS A 680 13.11 -24.07 -24.10
C LYS A 680 12.72 -25.34 -23.36
N SER A 681 11.46 -25.76 -23.40
CA SER A 681 10.94 -26.96 -22.70
C SER A 681 11.61 -28.26 -23.13
N ARG A 682 12.15 -28.33 -24.35
CA ARG A 682 12.88 -29.50 -24.87
C ARG A 682 14.39 -29.44 -24.63
N GLN A 683 14.93 -28.25 -24.37
CA GLN A 683 16.37 -27.98 -24.34
C GLN A 683 16.90 -27.62 -22.95
N PHE A 684 16.03 -27.16 -22.04
CA PHE A 684 16.47 -26.75 -20.71
C PHE A 684 17.12 -27.94 -19.98
N SER A 685 18.23 -27.66 -19.32
CA SER A 685 18.97 -28.65 -18.55
C SER A 685 19.20 -28.09 -17.16
N LEU A 686 18.22 -28.35 -16.29
CA LEU A 686 18.35 -28.12 -14.86
C LEU A 686 18.61 -29.45 -14.18
N GLN A 687 19.56 -29.45 -13.25
CA GLN A 687 19.82 -30.60 -12.40
C GLN A 687 19.58 -30.21 -10.95
N SER A 688 18.51 -30.75 -10.37
CA SER A 688 18.25 -30.66 -8.95
C SER A 688 19.33 -31.44 -8.20
N ALA A 689 20.17 -30.73 -7.43
CA ALA A 689 21.20 -31.38 -6.63
C ALA A 689 20.60 -32.25 -5.52
N GLN A 690 19.54 -31.75 -4.87
CA GLN A 690 18.82 -32.40 -3.78
C GLN A 690 17.45 -31.72 -3.59
N ASN A 691 16.40 -32.51 -3.33
CA ASN A 691 15.05 -32.05 -3.04
C ASN A 691 14.45 -32.94 -1.93
N ASP A 692 14.95 -32.81 -0.70
CA ASP A 692 14.55 -33.63 0.44
C ASP A 692 14.38 -32.81 1.74
N ALA A 693 14.16 -33.50 2.86
CA ALA A 693 13.58 -32.97 4.10
C ALA A 693 14.56 -32.31 5.08
#